data_AF-A0A9D9LNS2-F1
#
_entry.id   AF-A0A9D9LNS2-F1
#
_cell.length_a   1.000
_cell.length_b   1.000
_cell.length_c   1.000
_cell.angle_alpha   90.00
_cell.angle_beta   90.00
_cell.angle_gamma   90.00
#
_symmetry.space_group_name_H-M   'P 1'
#
loop_
_entity.id
_entity.type
_entity.pdbx_description
1 polymer ?
#
loop_
_entity_poly.entity_id
_entity_poly.type
_entity_poly.pdbx_seq_one_letter_code
_entity_poly.pdbx_strand_id
1 'polypeptide(L)'
;TAVDNKAVHSETANALYFFENMQGTSDDNDKHQYKNYDSKDNKPYGSYIEVKGYYVNKTAEAASQGPIIYRFMLGKDITTDFNAERNNHYKLTLKFKNNANDPDWHIEYEPENPEISVPSPMYISYGYNEVLNIPVVVRGAKANANTTIKAEIIQNPWGYPEHKYYGISNHEDLNDGFLSFENTKGTVGISENDRNTKWVGTLTNIKPTNVDTDANVYQFTVPVYTRPLILAQSLTGHNPYVSHDRRAKVKFTVVLDGKTYSQVIEVIQVKRLVNPTGVWRSNDNTSPFDVRLMELNEPDANEYGMTNVNFYAPHSDGPWTAHIEEGTDWVQIAPTGSGAWGTADVVGGTGTEIRFDYRPKNTNTTGNVRCGVIRVTYHNNTCVHYVFVSQGNGTVNLAGANWQNRNVLEQNVLVDNPLMEGSMFKFGNPWWGILVENNHREGYGFDISCWGKTFICTHRNTSTGAREYNSFEGIGFNLEAGFTNDGTNDRRIFTNSTTIKPGSYAQWKALETLHRRYGVLYGDECNETKTTTVDAYSYWQVGHERGMQGMFVWDESHGGNHVFFPIGSTGNGHRKVNDNAYLSTYGTIDKYSHLKYAQRPKEMPVATAEKVPMYYDIWLRKGAVYWYDVMYTPAVDFEGIESNGYGHDINFHSMLLQTYGSNGIGQNDRDGNKSTDAKYIRCVEN
;
A
#
# COMPACT_ATOMS: atom_id res chain seq x y z
N THR A 1 -53.61 29.30 -4.18
CA THR A 1 -52.66 29.70 -3.11
C THR A 1 -51.53 30.44 -3.76
N ALA A 2 -51.47 31.77 -3.58
CA ALA A 2 -50.42 32.60 -4.15
C ALA A 2 -49.10 32.26 -3.45
N VAL A 3 -48.09 31.86 -4.24
CA VAL A 3 -46.71 31.72 -3.76
C VAL A 3 -46.21 33.13 -3.45
N ASP A 4 -45.63 33.31 -2.27
CA ASP A 4 -45.04 34.58 -1.84
C ASP A 4 -43.80 34.87 -2.70
N ASN A 5 -43.97 35.70 -3.73
CA ASN A 5 -42.92 36.07 -4.70
C ASN A 5 -41.77 36.90 -4.09
N LYS A 6 -41.79 37.24 -2.79
CA LYS A 6 -40.67 37.94 -2.13
C LYS A 6 -39.38 37.11 -2.03
N ALA A 7 -39.46 35.79 -2.10
CA ALA A 7 -38.29 34.92 -1.93
C ALA A 7 -37.37 34.79 -3.16
N VAL A 8 -37.86 35.13 -4.37
CA VAL A 8 -37.12 34.88 -5.64
C VAL A 8 -36.12 35.99 -5.97
N HIS A 9 -36.24 37.16 -5.35
CA HIS A 9 -35.40 38.34 -5.57
C HIS A 9 -34.89 38.98 -4.27
N SER A 10 -34.82 38.21 -3.17
CA SER A 10 -34.22 38.70 -1.93
C SER A 10 -32.69 38.80 -2.08
N GLU A 11 -32.06 39.62 -1.24
CA GLU A 11 -30.59 39.68 -1.08
C GLU A 11 -29.96 38.33 -0.66
N THR A 12 -30.79 37.37 -0.27
CA THR A 12 -30.43 36.00 0.13
C THR A 12 -30.85 34.94 -0.89
N ALA A 13 -31.34 35.33 -2.06
CA ALA A 13 -31.73 34.39 -3.11
C ALA A 13 -30.50 33.67 -3.69
N ASN A 14 -30.68 32.43 -4.16
CA ASN A 14 -29.59 31.65 -4.76
C ASN A 14 -29.01 32.38 -5.98
N ALA A 15 -27.68 32.50 -6.02
CA ALA A 15 -26.96 33.10 -7.14
C ALA A 15 -27.06 32.25 -8.42
N LEU A 16 -26.91 32.90 -9.57
CA LEU A 16 -26.78 32.24 -10.87
C LEU A 16 -25.29 32.04 -11.20
N TYR A 17 -24.93 30.83 -11.64
CA TYR A 17 -23.57 30.49 -12.05
C TYR A 17 -23.40 30.61 -13.56
N PHE A 18 -22.25 31.12 -14.00
CA PHE A 18 -21.90 31.27 -15.40
C PHE A 18 -20.37 31.14 -15.57
N PHE A 19 -19.90 30.88 -16.80
CA PHE A 19 -18.46 30.76 -17.10
C PHE A 19 -17.82 32.12 -17.43
N GLU A 20 -16.49 32.18 -17.34
CA GLU A 20 -15.71 33.34 -17.73
C GLU A 20 -16.03 33.82 -19.16
N ASN A 21 -16.17 35.14 -19.34
CA ASN A 21 -16.47 35.77 -20.61
C ASN A 21 -15.83 37.17 -20.69
N MET A 22 -14.75 37.29 -21.46
CA MET A 22 -13.91 38.48 -21.54
C MET A 22 -14.22 39.31 -22.79
N GLN A 23 -15.08 40.32 -22.68
CA GLN A 23 -15.46 41.18 -23.83
C GLN A 23 -14.73 42.54 -23.88
N GLY A 24 -13.77 42.77 -22.99
CA GLY A 24 -12.94 43.97 -22.92
C GLY A 24 -13.65 45.18 -22.33
N THR A 25 -13.01 46.34 -22.41
CA THR A 25 -13.57 47.63 -22.02
C THR A 25 -14.11 48.40 -23.24
N SER A 26 -14.90 49.45 -23.02
CA SER A 26 -15.37 50.36 -24.06
C SER A 26 -15.58 51.76 -23.50
N ASP A 27 -14.92 52.76 -24.06
CA ASP A 27 -15.07 54.16 -23.63
C ASP A 27 -16.34 54.83 -24.22
N ASP A 28 -16.88 54.27 -25.32
CA ASP A 28 -18.00 54.85 -26.07
C ASP A 28 -19.39 54.29 -25.69
N ASN A 29 -19.46 53.26 -24.85
CA ASN A 29 -20.70 52.53 -24.57
C ASN A 29 -21.02 52.56 -23.08
N ASP A 30 -21.74 53.60 -22.66
CA ASP A 30 -22.30 53.69 -21.31
C ASP A 30 -23.43 52.68 -21.12
N LYS A 31 -23.25 51.71 -20.21
CA LYS A 31 -24.23 50.65 -19.94
C LYS A 31 -25.61 51.19 -19.51
N HIS A 32 -25.71 52.43 -19.03
CA HIS A 32 -26.98 53.09 -18.69
C HIS A 32 -27.84 53.42 -19.91
N GLN A 33 -27.24 53.51 -21.11
CA GLN A 33 -27.96 53.94 -22.30
C GLN A 33 -28.79 52.80 -22.90
N TYR A 34 -30.08 53.08 -23.14
CA TYR A 34 -30.95 52.21 -23.92
C TYR A 34 -30.62 52.34 -25.41
N LYS A 35 -29.67 51.54 -25.89
CA LYS A 35 -29.35 51.42 -27.32
C LYS A 35 -29.44 49.95 -27.75
N ASN A 36 -30.36 49.71 -28.67
CA ASN A 36 -30.50 48.54 -29.54
C ASN A 36 -30.47 47.15 -28.87
N TYR A 37 -31.61 46.46 -28.85
CA TYR A 37 -31.73 45.13 -28.22
C TYR A 37 -30.94 44.02 -28.93
N ASP A 38 -30.70 44.16 -30.23
CA ASP A 38 -30.06 43.14 -31.06
C ASP A 38 -28.55 43.01 -30.79
N SER A 39 -27.93 44.08 -30.25
CA SER A 39 -26.54 44.08 -29.81
C SER A 39 -26.36 45.10 -28.68
N LYS A 40 -26.82 44.76 -27.47
CA LYS A 40 -26.68 45.64 -26.30
C LYS A 40 -25.22 46.05 -26.15
N ASP A 41 -24.98 47.36 -26.13
CA ASP A 41 -23.66 47.99 -25.98
C ASP A 41 -22.60 47.53 -27.01
N ASN A 42 -23.04 47.07 -28.19
CA ASN A 42 -22.19 46.52 -29.25
C ASN A 42 -21.30 45.34 -28.81
N LYS A 43 -21.74 44.58 -27.79
CA LYS A 43 -21.08 43.36 -27.32
C LYS A 43 -21.96 42.13 -27.61
N PRO A 44 -21.97 41.62 -28.86
CA PRO A 44 -22.91 40.57 -29.28
C PRO A 44 -22.77 39.25 -28.50
N TYR A 45 -21.61 39.01 -27.88
CA TYR A 45 -21.34 37.80 -27.09
C TYR A 45 -21.18 38.08 -25.58
N GLY A 46 -21.51 39.29 -25.11
CA GLY A 46 -21.33 39.62 -23.71
C GLY A 46 -22.39 39.03 -22.80
N SER A 47 -21.95 38.61 -21.62
CA SER A 47 -22.85 38.11 -20.56
C SER A 47 -23.71 39.27 -20.05
N TYR A 48 -25.02 39.07 -19.98
CA TYR A 48 -25.95 40.06 -19.43
C TYR A 48 -26.98 39.40 -18.53
N ILE A 49 -27.54 40.19 -17.61
CA ILE A 49 -28.77 39.82 -16.88
C ILE A 49 -29.96 40.51 -17.53
N GLU A 50 -31.08 39.80 -17.64
CA GLU A 50 -32.34 40.32 -18.17
C GLU A 50 -33.44 40.20 -17.11
N VAL A 51 -34.07 41.33 -16.81
CA VAL A 51 -35.20 41.41 -15.89
C VAL A 51 -36.44 41.74 -16.71
N LYS A 52 -37.38 40.79 -16.78
CA LYS A 52 -38.70 40.97 -17.38
C LYS A 52 -39.74 41.17 -16.30
N GLY A 53 -40.60 42.16 -16.47
CA GLY A 53 -41.69 42.44 -15.54
C GLY A 53 -42.92 42.99 -16.25
N TYR A 54 -43.98 43.21 -15.47
CA TYR A 54 -45.17 43.91 -15.92
C TYR A 54 -45.36 45.16 -15.05
N TYR A 55 -45.15 46.32 -15.67
CA TYR A 55 -45.26 47.61 -14.99
C TYR A 55 -46.72 48.07 -14.92
N VAL A 56 -47.10 48.68 -13.79
CA VAL A 56 -48.40 49.32 -13.59
C VAL A 56 -48.21 50.61 -12.80
N ASN A 57 -48.52 51.74 -13.42
CA ASN A 57 -48.64 53.05 -12.78
C ASN A 57 -50.11 53.48 -12.75
N LYS A 58 -50.58 53.90 -11.57
CA LYS A 58 -51.98 54.30 -11.34
C LYS A 58 -52.12 55.76 -10.92
N THR A 59 -51.07 56.58 -11.03
CA THR A 59 -51.16 58.00 -10.69
C THR A 59 -51.97 58.76 -11.76
N ALA A 60 -52.72 59.77 -11.34
CA ALA A 60 -53.57 60.56 -12.24
C ALA A 60 -52.77 61.31 -13.33
N GLU A 61 -51.48 61.55 -13.09
CA GLU A 61 -50.58 62.32 -13.96
C GLU A 61 -49.83 61.46 -14.98
N ALA A 62 -49.71 60.14 -14.76
CA ALA A 62 -48.87 59.25 -15.59
C ALA A 62 -49.35 57.77 -15.64
N ALA A 63 -50.67 57.54 -15.60
CA ALA A 63 -51.24 56.19 -15.63
C ALA A 63 -50.82 55.42 -16.90
N SER A 64 -50.16 54.27 -16.70
CA SER A 64 -49.66 53.41 -17.79
C SER A 64 -49.42 51.99 -17.29
N GLN A 65 -49.51 51.01 -18.18
CA GLN A 65 -49.19 49.62 -17.85
C GLN A 65 -48.67 48.88 -19.07
N GLY A 66 -47.82 47.88 -18.87
CA GLY A 66 -47.31 47.07 -19.95
C GLY A 66 -46.08 46.24 -19.55
N PRO A 67 -45.63 45.34 -20.43
CA PRO A 67 -44.40 44.60 -20.22
C PRO A 67 -43.19 45.54 -20.26
N ILE A 68 -42.25 45.29 -19.36
CA ILE A 68 -40.97 46.00 -19.25
C ILE A 68 -39.83 44.99 -19.30
N ILE A 69 -38.74 45.36 -19.96
CA ILE A 69 -37.54 44.51 -20.05
C ILE A 69 -36.31 45.40 -19.84
N TYR A 70 -35.50 45.03 -18.85
CA TYR A 70 -34.20 45.66 -18.60
C TYR A 70 -33.09 44.65 -18.85
N ARG A 71 -32.05 45.08 -19.55
CA ARG A 71 -30.82 44.31 -19.76
C ARG A 71 -29.64 45.10 -19.22
N PHE A 72 -28.77 44.42 -18.48
CA PHE A 72 -27.52 44.99 -18.00
C PHE A 72 -26.36 44.05 -18.31
N MET A 73 -25.31 44.57 -18.94
CA MET A 73 -24.11 43.82 -19.31
C MET A 73 -23.21 43.62 -18.10
N LEU A 74 -22.89 42.36 -17.77
CA LEU A 74 -22.00 42.01 -16.66
C LEU A 74 -20.57 42.49 -16.93
N GLY A 75 -19.92 42.93 -15.86
CA GLY A 75 -18.54 43.39 -15.85
C GLY A 75 -18.23 44.02 -14.50
N LYS A 76 -17.01 44.55 -14.33
CA LYS A 76 -16.52 45.05 -13.04
C LYS A 76 -17.09 46.40 -12.61
N ASP A 77 -17.74 47.12 -13.53
CA ASP A 77 -18.33 48.43 -13.28
C ASP A 77 -19.70 48.59 -13.98
N ILE A 78 -20.34 49.75 -13.78
CA ILE A 78 -21.61 50.11 -14.42
C ILE A 78 -21.45 50.93 -15.70
N THR A 79 -20.25 51.12 -16.22
CA THR A 79 -20.00 52.07 -17.32
C THR A 79 -19.29 51.44 -18.50
N THR A 80 -18.16 50.77 -18.30
CA THR A 80 -17.11 50.62 -19.32
C THR A 80 -16.55 49.21 -19.42
N ASP A 81 -16.61 48.38 -18.37
CA ASP A 81 -16.02 47.03 -18.36
C ASP A 81 -17.05 45.95 -18.72
N PHE A 82 -16.73 45.05 -19.64
CA PHE A 82 -17.60 43.94 -20.05
C PHE A 82 -16.94 42.58 -19.79
N ASN A 83 -16.01 42.51 -18.84
CA ASN A 83 -15.27 41.31 -18.49
C ASN A 83 -15.91 40.60 -17.29
N ALA A 84 -16.47 39.43 -17.55
CA ALA A 84 -16.98 38.56 -16.52
C ALA A 84 -15.92 37.50 -16.19
N GLU A 85 -15.13 37.74 -15.14
CA GLU A 85 -13.99 36.91 -14.74
C GLU A 85 -14.40 35.77 -13.82
N ARG A 86 -13.73 34.63 -13.93
CA ARG A 86 -13.96 33.47 -13.04
C ARG A 86 -13.77 33.85 -11.57
N ASN A 87 -14.47 33.15 -10.66
CA ASN A 87 -14.27 33.25 -9.21
C ASN A 87 -14.63 34.62 -8.61
N ASN A 88 -15.67 35.26 -9.15
CA ASN A 88 -16.17 36.56 -8.70
C ASN A 88 -17.68 36.51 -8.50
N HIS A 89 -18.17 37.27 -7.52
CA HIS A 89 -19.59 37.49 -7.32
C HIS A 89 -19.98 38.89 -7.82
N TYR A 90 -20.81 38.94 -8.87
CA TYR A 90 -21.37 40.17 -9.42
C TYR A 90 -22.72 40.44 -8.76
N LYS A 91 -22.77 41.35 -7.79
CA LYS A 91 -23.99 41.69 -7.06
C LYS A 91 -24.64 42.92 -7.69
N LEU A 92 -25.75 42.71 -8.39
CA LEU A 92 -26.49 43.78 -9.08
C LEU A 92 -27.71 44.22 -8.27
N THR A 93 -27.87 45.54 -8.16
CA THR A 93 -29.07 46.18 -7.62
C THR A 93 -29.74 46.98 -8.74
N LEU A 94 -30.97 46.59 -9.10
CA LEU A 94 -31.85 47.38 -9.97
C LEU A 94 -32.71 48.30 -9.11
N LYS A 95 -32.61 49.61 -9.33
CA LYS A 95 -33.45 50.62 -8.69
C LYS A 95 -34.32 51.31 -9.74
N PHE A 96 -35.63 51.29 -9.52
CA PHE A 96 -36.57 52.05 -10.35
C PHE A 96 -36.56 53.53 -9.94
N LYS A 97 -36.31 54.45 -10.88
CA LYS A 97 -36.53 55.90 -10.67
C LYS A 97 -37.84 56.32 -11.32
N ASN A 98 -38.70 57.01 -10.57
CA ASN A 98 -39.94 57.63 -11.05
C ASN A 98 -40.88 56.68 -11.82
N ASN A 99 -40.97 56.84 -13.14
CA ASN A 99 -41.75 56.02 -14.06
C ASN A 99 -40.81 55.03 -14.74
N ALA A 100 -41.25 53.79 -15.02
CA ALA A 100 -40.43 52.64 -15.42
C ALA A 100 -39.41 52.81 -16.58
N ASN A 101 -39.34 53.96 -17.24
CA ASN A 101 -38.42 54.24 -18.34
C ASN A 101 -37.03 54.76 -17.90
N ASP A 102 -36.75 54.86 -16.59
CA ASP A 102 -35.45 55.32 -16.07
C ASP A 102 -34.88 54.33 -15.01
N PRO A 103 -34.30 53.19 -15.44
CA PRO A 103 -33.67 52.23 -14.53
C PRO A 103 -32.27 52.72 -14.11
N ASP A 104 -32.00 52.69 -12.81
CA ASP A 104 -30.67 52.94 -12.25
C ASP A 104 -30.07 51.63 -11.75
N TRP A 105 -28.88 51.28 -12.23
CA TRP A 105 -28.20 50.03 -11.87
C TRP A 105 -27.00 50.33 -10.98
N HIS A 106 -26.82 49.54 -9.93
CA HIS A 106 -25.62 49.53 -9.12
C HIS A 106 -25.00 48.13 -9.15
N ILE A 107 -23.69 48.05 -9.34
CA ILE A 107 -22.95 46.79 -9.23
C ILE A 107 -21.93 46.89 -8.10
N GLU A 108 -22.01 45.92 -7.19
CA GLU A 108 -20.98 45.68 -6.18
C GLU A 108 -20.19 44.46 -6.65
N TYR A 109 -18.90 44.68 -6.90
CA TYR A 109 -17.94 43.66 -7.30
C TYR A 109 -17.11 43.30 -6.07
N GLU A 110 -17.29 42.09 -5.56
CA GLU A 110 -16.44 41.53 -4.50
C GLU A 110 -15.60 40.40 -5.09
N PRO A 111 -14.26 40.56 -5.15
CA PRO A 111 -13.36 39.41 -5.34
C PRO A 111 -13.69 38.39 -4.26
N GLU A 112 -13.84 37.11 -4.63
CA GLU A 112 -14.07 36.08 -3.61
C GLU A 112 -12.99 36.14 -2.53
N ASN A 113 -13.42 35.95 -1.28
CA ASN A 113 -12.55 35.94 -0.11
C ASN A 113 -11.31 35.08 -0.37
N PRO A 114 -10.16 35.43 0.23
CA PRO A 114 -9.00 34.57 0.17
C PRO A 114 -9.32 33.14 0.56
N GLU A 115 -8.88 32.19 -0.25
CA GLU A 115 -9.22 30.77 -0.10
C GLU A 115 -7.94 29.92 -0.13
N ILE A 116 -7.89 28.88 0.70
CA ILE A 116 -6.95 27.77 0.58
C ILE A 116 -7.67 26.62 -0.12
N SER A 117 -7.23 26.26 -1.31
CA SER A 117 -7.74 25.10 -2.05
C SER A 117 -6.69 23.99 -2.06
N VAL A 118 -7.12 22.79 -1.64
CA VAL A 118 -6.29 21.59 -1.55
C VAL A 118 -7.18 20.40 -1.94
N PRO A 119 -6.74 19.50 -2.83
CA PRO A 119 -7.49 18.28 -3.12
C PRO A 119 -7.67 17.44 -1.84
N SER A 120 -8.85 16.85 -1.67
CA SER A 120 -9.15 15.97 -0.53
C SER A 120 -10.21 14.93 -0.94
N PRO A 121 -10.02 13.64 -0.60
CA PRO A 121 -8.86 13.09 0.08
C PRO A 121 -7.61 13.09 -0.81
N MET A 122 -6.43 13.00 -0.17
CA MET A 122 -5.17 12.68 -0.84
C MET A 122 -4.78 11.25 -0.50
N TYR A 123 -4.24 10.50 -1.46
CA TYR A 123 -3.79 9.12 -1.25
C TYR A 123 -2.27 9.06 -1.11
N ILE A 124 -1.79 8.23 -0.17
CA ILE A 124 -0.36 7.90 -0.02
C ILE A 124 -0.18 6.38 -0.02
N SER A 125 0.91 5.90 -0.59
CA SER A 125 1.27 4.49 -0.66
C SER A 125 1.16 3.77 0.69
N TYR A 126 0.72 2.50 0.65
CA TYR A 126 0.74 1.60 1.81
C TYR A 126 2.17 1.30 2.31
N GLY A 127 3.18 1.49 1.44
CA GLY A 127 4.61 1.35 1.74
C GLY A 127 5.12 2.26 2.86
N TYR A 128 6.27 1.89 3.42
CA TYR A 128 7.01 2.72 4.39
C TYR A 128 8.03 3.61 3.65
N ASN A 129 8.38 4.77 4.24
CA ASN A 129 9.28 5.76 3.63
C ASN A 129 8.85 6.25 2.23
N GLU A 130 7.54 6.28 1.98
CA GLU A 130 6.94 6.75 0.74
C GLU A 130 6.58 8.24 0.88
N VAL A 131 6.65 8.99 -0.21
CA VAL A 131 6.38 10.44 -0.22
C VAL A 131 5.06 10.76 -0.91
N LEU A 132 4.33 11.72 -0.35
CA LEU A 132 3.23 12.39 -1.01
C LEU A 132 3.51 13.90 -1.01
N ASN A 133 3.43 14.50 -2.20
CA ASN A 133 3.55 15.94 -2.40
C ASN A 133 2.15 16.55 -2.47
N ILE A 134 1.71 17.23 -1.40
CA ILE A 134 0.38 17.83 -1.33
C ILE A 134 0.41 19.19 -2.05
N PRO A 135 -0.37 19.38 -3.13
CA PRO A 135 -0.48 20.67 -3.79
C PRO A 135 -1.44 21.56 -3.00
N VAL A 136 -1.00 22.77 -2.65
CA VAL A 136 -1.82 23.77 -1.96
C VAL A 136 -1.87 25.03 -2.81
N VAL A 137 -3.06 25.56 -3.03
CA VAL A 137 -3.26 26.81 -3.78
C VAL A 137 -3.91 27.82 -2.85
N VAL A 138 -3.32 29.02 -2.76
CA VAL A 138 -3.88 30.15 -2.04
C VAL A 138 -4.27 31.24 -3.05
N ARG A 139 -5.52 31.68 -3.01
CA ARG A 139 -6.08 32.73 -3.89
C ARG A 139 -6.49 33.96 -3.09
N GLY A 140 -6.60 35.11 -3.75
CA GLY A 140 -7.22 36.32 -3.19
C GLY A 140 -6.36 37.13 -2.23
N ALA A 141 -5.08 36.77 -2.05
CA ALA A 141 -4.14 37.56 -1.26
C ALA A 141 -3.71 38.81 -2.04
N LYS A 142 -3.88 40.03 -1.51
CA LYS A 142 -3.19 41.21 -2.08
C LYS A 142 -1.69 40.89 -2.15
N ALA A 143 -1.11 41.05 -3.34
CA ALA A 143 0.25 40.64 -3.66
C ALA A 143 1.26 40.99 -2.55
N ASN A 144 1.69 39.97 -1.79
CA ASN A 144 2.80 40.04 -0.85
C ASN A 144 3.71 38.83 -1.10
N ALA A 145 4.93 39.11 -1.57
CA ALA A 145 5.96 38.12 -1.85
C ALA A 145 6.39 37.28 -0.63
N ASN A 146 5.91 37.62 0.58
CA ASN A 146 6.20 36.90 1.81
C ASN A 146 5.09 35.95 2.28
N THR A 147 4.03 35.73 1.49
CA THR A 147 2.98 34.77 1.86
C THR A 147 3.58 33.38 2.13
N THR A 148 3.39 32.88 3.35
CA THR A 148 3.80 31.53 3.76
C THR A 148 2.64 30.78 4.37
N ILE A 149 2.65 29.46 4.22
CA ILE A 149 1.69 28.59 4.91
C ILE A 149 2.34 27.83 6.07
N LYS A 150 1.51 27.46 7.04
CA LYS A 150 1.80 26.50 8.11
C LYS A 150 1.02 25.21 7.80
N ALA A 151 1.66 24.06 7.99
CA ALA A 151 1.02 22.75 7.87
C ALA A 151 1.15 21.98 9.19
N GLU A 152 0.07 21.38 9.66
CA GLU A 152 0.01 20.66 10.94
C GLU A 152 -0.69 19.32 10.78
N ILE A 153 -0.06 18.24 11.23
CA ILE A 153 -0.73 16.94 11.40
C ILE A 153 -1.58 17.06 12.67
N ILE A 154 -2.90 16.96 12.53
CA ILE A 154 -3.85 17.12 13.66
C ILE A 154 -4.54 15.81 14.04
N GLN A 155 -4.41 14.77 13.21
CA GLN A 155 -4.88 13.41 13.48
C GLN A 155 -3.94 12.44 12.76
N ASN A 156 -3.42 11.44 13.46
CA ASN A 156 -2.52 10.44 12.90
C ASN A 156 -2.53 9.16 13.78
N PRO A 157 -3.64 8.40 13.80
CA PRO A 157 -3.71 7.15 14.55
C PRO A 157 -2.77 6.09 13.97
N TRP A 158 -2.32 5.18 14.83
CA TRP A 158 -1.53 4.01 14.42
C TRP A 158 -2.34 2.97 13.64
N GLY A 159 -3.64 2.86 13.94
CA GLY A 159 -4.57 1.86 13.39
C GLY A 159 -5.79 2.45 12.70
N TYR A 160 -6.87 1.66 12.66
CA TYR A 160 -8.16 2.03 12.06
C TYR A 160 -9.29 1.95 13.11
N PRO A 161 -10.41 2.68 12.93
CA PRO A 161 -11.47 2.82 13.94
C PRO A 161 -12.07 1.50 14.46
N GLU A 162 -12.21 0.50 13.59
CA GLU A 162 -12.80 -0.80 13.91
C GLU A 162 -11.78 -1.80 14.53
N HIS A 163 -10.53 -1.40 14.68
CA HIS A 163 -9.51 -2.27 15.29
C HIS A 163 -9.85 -2.48 16.77
N LYS A 164 -9.78 -3.73 17.26
CA LYS A 164 -10.20 -4.11 18.63
C LYS A 164 -9.61 -3.25 19.75
N TYR A 165 -8.38 -2.80 19.58
CA TYR A 165 -7.64 -1.97 20.54
C TYR A 165 -7.61 -0.47 20.18
N TYR A 166 -8.34 -0.04 19.16
CA TYR A 166 -8.45 1.38 18.83
C TYR A 166 -9.16 2.14 19.95
N GLY A 167 -8.57 3.26 20.41
CA GLY A 167 -9.13 4.10 21.48
C GLY A 167 -9.02 3.52 22.90
N ILE A 168 -8.39 2.35 23.08
CA ILE A 168 -8.08 1.78 24.40
C ILE A 168 -6.61 1.34 24.54
N SER A 169 -5.85 1.33 23.44
CA SER A 169 -4.39 1.14 23.47
C SER A 169 -3.68 2.30 24.16
N ASN A 170 -2.46 2.08 24.64
CA ASN A 170 -1.59 3.13 25.18
C ASN A 170 -0.94 4.03 24.10
N HIS A 171 -1.51 4.06 22.90
CA HIS A 171 -0.96 4.71 21.70
C HIS A 171 -1.95 5.73 21.12
N GLU A 172 -2.16 6.83 21.84
CA GLU A 172 -3.07 7.92 21.40
C GLU A 172 -2.32 9.10 20.79
N ASP A 173 -0.99 9.13 20.90
CA ASP A 173 -0.17 10.24 20.44
C ASP A 173 -0.04 10.29 18.91
N LEU A 174 0.01 11.50 18.35
CA LEU A 174 0.14 11.71 16.90
C LEU A 174 1.43 11.13 16.31
N ASN A 175 2.46 10.96 17.14
CA ASN A 175 3.74 10.38 16.75
C ASN A 175 3.77 8.84 16.85
N ASP A 176 2.65 8.19 17.14
CA ASP A 176 2.47 6.73 17.01
C ASP A 176 1.90 6.33 15.64
N GLY A 177 1.34 7.29 14.90
CA GLY A 177 0.81 7.08 13.56
C GLY A 177 1.85 7.00 12.44
N PHE A 178 1.33 6.89 11.22
CA PHE A 178 2.11 6.58 10.02
C PHE A 178 2.69 7.80 9.31
N LEU A 179 2.11 8.99 9.49
CA LEU A 179 2.46 10.20 8.74
C LEU A 179 3.46 11.08 9.49
N SER A 180 4.40 11.69 8.77
CA SER A 180 5.28 12.75 9.29
C SER A 180 5.68 13.73 8.19
N PHE A 181 6.09 14.94 8.56
CA PHE A 181 6.75 15.88 7.65
C PHE A 181 8.27 15.63 7.51
N GLU A 182 8.85 14.76 8.35
CA GLU A 182 10.28 14.41 8.29
C GLU A 182 10.50 13.16 7.45
N ASN A 183 11.51 13.20 6.57
CA ASN A 183 11.97 12.03 5.85
C ASN A 183 13.09 11.34 6.63
N THR A 184 12.83 10.12 7.11
CA THR A 184 13.81 9.32 7.87
C THR A 184 14.82 8.54 6.99
N LYS A 185 14.90 8.88 5.69
CA LYS A 185 15.94 8.46 4.73
C LYS A 185 16.15 6.95 4.61
N GLY A 186 15.08 6.21 4.33
CA GLY A 186 15.20 4.78 3.98
C GLY A 186 15.48 3.85 5.17
N THR A 187 15.50 4.37 6.40
CA THR A 187 15.66 3.54 7.61
C THR A 187 14.53 2.52 7.68
N VAL A 188 14.87 1.23 7.83
CA VAL A 188 13.87 0.15 7.96
C VAL A 188 13.16 0.22 9.32
N GLY A 189 13.89 0.52 10.40
CA GLY A 189 13.33 0.59 11.74
C GLY A 189 14.01 1.59 12.66
N ILE A 190 13.24 2.13 13.60
CA ILE A 190 13.70 3.09 14.62
C ILE A 190 13.28 2.65 16.02
N SER A 191 14.03 3.07 17.03
CA SER A 191 13.71 2.84 18.45
C SER A 191 12.52 3.68 18.90
N GLU A 192 11.95 3.38 20.07
CA GLU A 192 10.88 4.17 20.69
C GLU A 192 11.32 5.63 20.93
N ASN A 193 12.55 5.85 21.39
CA ASN A 193 13.09 7.19 21.58
C ASN A 193 13.21 7.97 20.26
N ASP A 194 13.65 7.29 19.21
CA ASP A 194 13.76 7.87 17.86
C ASP A 194 12.38 8.11 17.24
N ARG A 195 11.37 7.27 17.52
CA ARG A 195 9.97 7.50 17.12
C ARG A 195 9.50 8.86 17.57
N ASN A 196 9.83 9.24 18.81
CA ASN A 196 9.40 10.50 19.40
C ASN A 196 10.23 11.70 18.90
N THR A 197 11.55 11.55 18.83
CA THR A 197 12.47 12.66 18.52
C THR A 197 12.62 12.96 17.03
N LYS A 198 12.40 11.98 16.14
CA LYS A 198 12.49 12.14 14.68
C LYS A 198 11.14 12.40 14.01
N TRP A 199 10.06 12.52 14.78
CA TRP A 199 8.75 12.85 14.22
C TRP A 199 8.55 14.36 14.13
N VAL A 200 8.20 14.84 12.94
CA VAL A 200 7.82 16.24 12.72
C VAL A 200 6.33 16.30 12.37
N GLY A 201 5.54 16.92 13.26
CA GLY A 201 4.10 17.13 13.09
C GLY A 201 3.71 18.52 12.59
N THR A 202 4.66 19.44 12.45
CA THR A 202 4.38 20.82 12.02
C THR A 202 5.50 21.36 11.14
N LEU A 203 5.12 21.98 10.03
CA LEU A 203 5.99 22.81 9.21
C LEU A 203 5.49 24.26 9.27
N THR A 204 6.41 25.21 9.43
CA THR A 204 6.11 26.65 9.43
C THR A 204 6.87 27.35 8.31
N ASN A 205 6.42 28.55 7.95
CA ASN A 205 7.09 29.41 6.97
C ASN A 205 7.30 28.75 5.58
N ILE A 206 6.41 27.83 5.17
CA ILE A 206 6.50 27.16 3.88
C ILE A 206 6.31 28.21 2.79
N LYS A 207 7.27 28.29 1.86
CA LYS A 207 7.29 29.26 0.76
C LYS A 207 6.58 28.71 -0.49
N PRO A 208 5.97 29.57 -1.31
CA PRO A 208 5.34 29.13 -2.55
C PRO A 208 6.40 28.59 -3.53
N THR A 209 6.03 27.53 -4.24
CA THR A 209 6.81 26.99 -5.36
C THR A 209 6.59 27.79 -6.65
N ASN A 210 5.44 28.44 -6.78
CA ASN A 210 5.11 29.32 -7.90
C ASN A 210 4.18 30.45 -7.44
N VAL A 211 4.32 31.64 -8.04
CA VAL A 211 3.53 32.83 -7.72
C VAL A 211 3.08 33.49 -9.02
N ASP A 212 1.77 33.61 -9.21
CA ASP A 212 1.16 34.46 -10.21
C ASP A 212 0.68 35.74 -9.51
N THR A 213 1.48 36.80 -9.65
CA THR A 213 1.22 38.09 -9.01
C THR A 213 0.04 38.82 -9.62
N ASP A 214 -0.26 38.57 -10.89
CA ASP A 214 -1.33 39.24 -11.62
C ASP A 214 -2.69 38.65 -11.22
N ALA A 215 -2.74 37.32 -11.06
CA ALA A 215 -3.93 36.60 -10.62
C ALA A 215 -4.04 36.46 -9.08
N ASN A 216 -3.05 36.94 -8.31
CA ASN A 216 -2.95 36.75 -6.86
C ASN A 216 -3.06 35.26 -6.43
N VAL A 217 -2.34 34.39 -7.15
CA VAL A 217 -2.33 32.93 -6.91
C VAL A 217 -0.95 32.48 -6.45
N TYR A 218 -0.92 31.80 -5.31
CA TYR A 218 0.30 31.22 -4.73
C TYR A 218 0.14 29.70 -4.69
N GLN A 219 1.06 29.00 -5.33
CA GLN A 219 1.08 27.54 -5.35
C GLN A 219 2.19 27.04 -4.43
N PHE A 220 1.91 26.03 -3.63
CA PHE A 220 2.85 25.38 -2.73
C PHE A 220 2.83 23.87 -2.99
N THR A 221 3.97 23.24 -2.74
CA THR A 221 4.09 21.79 -2.69
C THR A 221 4.59 21.40 -1.31
N VAL A 222 3.77 20.69 -0.53
CA VAL A 222 4.12 20.31 0.85
C VAL A 222 4.36 18.80 0.90
N PRO A 223 5.60 18.35 1.12
CA PRO A 223 5.89 16.93 1.22
C PRO A 223 5.44 16.37 2.58
N VAL A 224 4.80 15.21 2.56
CA VAL A 224 4.56 14.35 3.73
C VAL A 224 5.05 12.95 3.42
N TYR A 225 5.45 12.22 4.45
CA TYR A 225 6.08 10.91 4.31
C TYR A 225 5.37 9.87 5.17
N THR A 226 5.23 8.65 4.64
CA THR A 226 5.03 7.48 5.50
C THR A 226 6.32 7.20 6.25
N ARG A 227 6.20 6.77 7.49
CA ARG A 227 7.33 6.56 8.41
C ARG A 227 8.00 5.19 8.17
N PRO A 228 9.14 4.89 8.85
CA PRO A 228 9.80 3.58 8.77
C PRO A 228 8.88 2.39 9.00
N LEU A 229 9.28 1.24 8.46
CA LEU A 229 8.53 -0.01 8.64
C LEU A 229 8.36 -0.36 10.12
N ILE A 230 9.34 -0.06 10.97
CA ILE A 230 9.30 -0.38 12.39
C ILE A 230 9.43 0.90 13.22
N LEU A 231 8.49 1.14 14.12
CA LEU A 231 8.45 2.29 15.03
C LEU A 231 8.56 1.87 16.51
N ALA A 232 9.03 0.65 16.77
CA ALA A 232 8.98 -0.04 18.07
C ALA A 232 7.54 -0.30 18.57
N GLN A 233 7.41 -1.14 19.61
CA GLN A 233 6.11 -1.46 20.25
C GLN A 233 5.03 -1.93 19.26
N SER A 234 5.42 -2.75 18.28
CA SER A 234 4.60 -3.24 17.15
C SER A 234 4.04 -2.20 16.18
N LEU A 235 4.34 -0.91 16.37
CA LEU A 235 3.90 0.16 15.51
C LEU A 235 4.69 0.21 14.20
N THR A 236 4.05 0.70 13.14
CA THR A 236 4.63 0.74 11.79
C THR A 236 4.12 1.92 10.95
N GLY A 237 5.02 2.50 10.15
CA GLY A 237 4.66 3.46 9.11
C GLY A 237 4.11 2.81 7.84
N HIS A 238 4.30 1.49 7.66
CA HIS A 238 3.65 0.69 6.62
C HIS A 238 2.21 0.33 7.03
N ASN A 239 1.26 0.28 6.10
CA ASN A 239 -0.07 -0.25 6.41
C ASN A 239 -0.06 -1.78 6.32
N PRO A 240 -0.12 -2.55 7.44
CA PRO A 240 -0.08 -4.01 7.36
C PRO A 240 -1.43 -4.64 6.99
N TYR A 241 -2.50 -3.84 6.94
CA TYR A 241 -3.86 -4.31 6.77
C TYR A 241 -4.19 -4.42 5.28
N VAL A 242 -4.59 -5.62 4.85
CA VAL A 242 -5.04 -5.88 3.47
C VAL A 242 -6.47 -5.42 3.22
N SER A 243 -7.25 -5.17 4.28
CA SER A 243 -8.68 -4.88 4.23
C SER A 243 -9.08 -3.48 4.71
N HIS A 244 -8.14 -2.70 5.26
CA HIS A 244 -8.45 -1.40 5.88
C HIS A 244 -7.40 -0.35 5.52
N ASP A 245 -7.87 0.85 5.19
CA ASP A 245 -7.03 2.05 5.05
C ASP A 245 -6.69 2.63 6.43
N ARG A 246 -5.63 3.45 6.49
CA ARG A 246 -5.35 4.32 7.64
C ARG A 246 -5.52 5.78 7.24
N ARG A 247 -6.04 6.60 8.15
CA ARG A 247 -6.48 7.97 7.85
C ARG A 247 -5.82 8.97 8.79
N ALA A 248 -5.14 9.96 8.22
CA ALA A 248 -4.59 11.10 8.94
C ALA A 248 -5.26 12.40 8.45
N LYS A 249 -5.16 13.47 9.25
CA LYS A 249 -5.63 14.81 8.86
C LYS A 249 -4.52 15.83 8.95
N VAL A 250 -4.40 16.63 7.90
CA VAL A 250 -3.45 17.74 7.80
C VAL A 250 -4.21 19.05 7.70
N LYS A 251 -3.89 19.99 8.58
CA LYS A 251 -4.42 21.35 8.58
C LYS A 251 -3.40 22.29 7.95
N PHE A 252 -3.80 22.97 6.88
CA PHE A 252 -3.08 24.10 6.31
C PHE A 252 -3.62 25.41 6.85
N THR A 253 -2.74 26.35 7.18
CA THR A 253 -3.10 27.67 7.69
C THR A 253 -2.29 28.74 6.97
N VAL A 254 -2.96 29.80 6.53
CA VAL A 254 -2.31 31.00 5.96
C VAL A 254 -2.84 32.25 6.67
N VAL A 255 -1.98 33.25 6.83
CA VAL A 255 -2.36 34.57 7.33
C VAL A 255 -2.26 35.56 6.17
N LEU A 256 -3.39 36.16 5.81
CA LEU A 256 -3.50 37.14 4.72
C LEU A 256 -4.16 38.40 5.29
N ASP A 257 -3.51 39.55 5.13
CA ASP A 257 -3.98 40.85 5.64
C ASP A 257 -4.41 40.81 7.13
N GLY A 258 -3.67 40.05 7.95
CA GLY A 258 -3.95 39.88 9.39
C GLY A 258 -5.09 38.91 9.72
N LYS A 259 -5.78 38.35 8.71
CA LYS A 259 -6.83 37.34 8.88
C LYS A 259 -6.26 35.93 8.65
N THR A 260 -6.69 34.99 9.48
CA THR A 260 -6.28 33.59 9.38
C THR A 260 -7.30 32.79 8.57
N TYR A 261 -6.81 32.02 7.62
CA TYR A 261 -7.58 31.05 6.84
C TYR A 261 -7.02 29.66 7.11
N SER A 262 -7.89 28.65 7.12
CA SER A 262 -7.46 27.28 7.35
C SER A 262 -8.27 26.30 6.51
N GLN A 263 -7.61 25.24 6.06
CA GLN A 263 -8.24 24.12 5.39
C GLN A 263 -7.70 22.80 5.96
N VAL A 264 -8.60 21.85 6.23
CA VAL A 264 -8.22 20.52 6.70
C VAL A 264 -8.49 19.53 5.58
N ILE A 265 -7.49 18.71 5.25
CA ILE A 265 -7.65 17.60 4.32
C ILE A 265 -7.45 16.26 5.01
N GLU A 266 -7.98 15.23 4.37
CA GLU A 266 -7.70 13.84 4.74
C GLU A 266 -6.54 13.29 3.88
N VAL A 267 -5.60 12.61 4.54
CA VAL A 267 -4.57 11.80 3.89
C VAL A 267 -4.87 10.34 4.20
N ILE A 268 -5.21 9.58 3.16
CA ILE A 268 -5.54 8.16 3.24
C ILE A 268 -4.29 7.37 2.85
N GLN A 269 -3.72 6.65 3.81
CA GLN A 269 -2.79 5.59 3.48
C GLN A 269 -3.60 4.37 3.05
N VAL A 270 -3.50 4.04 1.77
CA VAL A 270 -4.24 2.94 1.18
C VAL A 270 -3.92 1.61 1.88
N LYS A 271 -4.88 0.70 1.87
CA LYS A 271 -4.66 -0.70 2.29
C LYS A 271 -3.61 -1.39 1.45
N ARG A 272 -3.01 -2.42 2.05
CA ARG A 272 -1.91 -3.16 1.45
C ARG A 272 -2.39 -4.03 0.28
N LEU A 273 -1.84 -3.76 -0.90
CA LEU A 273 -2.02 -4.62 -2.07
C LEU A 273 -1.01 -5.77 -2.05
N VAL A 274 -1.51 -6.99 -2.25
CA VAL A 274 -0.72 -8.23 -2.20
C VAL A 274 -0.87 -9.10 -3.44
N ASN A 275 -1.78 -8.78 -4.36
CA ASN A 275 -2.15 -9.68 -5.46
C ASN A 275 -2.31 -8.91 -6.80
N PRO A 276 -1.49 -9.19 -7.82
CA PRO A 276 -0.24 -9.94 -7.74
C PRO A 276 0.86 -9.10 -7.05
N THR A 277 1.97 -9.71 -6.68
CA THR A 277 3.22 -8.98 -6.34
C THR A 277 4.39 -9.49 -7.18
N GLY A 278 4.27 -10.66 -7.81
CA GLY A 278 5.22 -11.06 -8.83
C GLY A 278 4.72 -12.13 -9.78
N VAL A 279 5.48 -12.31 -10.85
CA VAL A 279 5.29 -13.37 -11.86
C VAL A 279 6.64 -14.01 -12.14
N TRP A 280 6.71 -15.33 -12.00
CA TRP A 280 7.86 -16.13 -12.37
C TRP A 280 7.53 -16.94 -13.62
N ARG A 281 8.52 -17.07 -14.51
CA ARG A 281 8.47 -17.94 -15.68
C ARG A 281 9.68 -18.87 -15.73
N SER A 282 9.51 -20.11 -16.20
CA SER A 282 10.63 -20.97 -16.55
C SER A 282 11.45 -20.39 -17.72
N ASN A 283 12.65 -20.94 -17.91
CA ASN A 283 13.62 -20.44 -18.89
C ASN A 283 13.04 -20.30 -20.31
N ASP A 284 12.25 -21.27 -20.73
CA ASP A 284 11.66 -21.36 -22.07
C ASP A 284 10.24 -20.77 -22.16
N ASN A 285 9.65 -20.34 -21.05
CA ASN A 285 8.30 -19.80 -21.05
C ASN A 285 8.27 -18.29 -21.29
N THR A 286 7.69 -17.88 -22.41
CA THR A 286 7.43 -16.46 -22.77
C THR A 286 5.94 -16.12 -22.75
N SER A 287 5.12 -16.94 -22.12
CA SER A 287 3.66 -16.76 -22.10
C SER A 287 3.28 -15.48 -21.36
N PRO A 288 2.30 -14.72 -21.90
CA PRO A 288 1.84 -13.50 -21.27
C PRO A 288 1.13 -13.78 -19.95
N PHE A 289 1.03 -12.74 -19.13
CA PHE A 289 0.30 -12.72 -17.88
C PHE A 289 -0.49 -11.41 -17.78
N ASP A 290 -1.79 -11.51 -17.55
CA ASP A 290 -2.68 -10.39 -17.27
C ASP A 290 -2.51 -9.94 -15.80
N VAL A 291 -1.75 -8.86 -15.64
CA VAL A 291 -1.52 -8.21 -14.36
C VAL A 291 -2.73 -7.33 -14.07
N ARG A 292 -3.56 -7.77 -13.13
CA ARG A 292 -4.69 -7.00 -12.61
C ARG A 292 -4.44 -6.78 -11.13
N LEU A 293 -4.20 -5.55 -10.69
CA LEU A 293 -4.04 -5.31 -9.25
C LEU A 293 -5.36 -5.62 -8.54
N MET A 294 -5.25 -6.22 -7.36
CA MET A 294 -6.40 -6.67 -6.60
C MET A 294 -6.22 -6.39 -5.10
N GLU A 295 -7.33 -6.04 -4.45
CA GLU A 295 -7.42 -5.73 -3.03
C GLU A 295 -8.39 -6.66 -2.30
N LEU A 296 -8.22 -6.75 -0.98
CA LEU A 296 -9.19 -7.40 -0.09
C LEU A 296 -10.04 -6.33 0.60
N ASN A 297 -11.26 -6.73 0.97
CA ASN A 297 -12.19 -5.90 1.75
C ASN A 297 -12.52 -6.51 3.11
N GLU A 298 -11.94 -7.68 3.40
CA GLU A 298 -12.16 -8.42 4.64
C GLU A 298 -10.88 -9.20 5.02
N PRO A 299 -10.72 -9.62 6.29
CA PRO A 299 -9.60 -10.45 6.72
C PRO A 299 -9.55 -11.80 6.00
N ASP A 300 -8.34 -12.31 5.78
CA ASP A 300 -8.06 -13.54 5.03
C ASP A 300 -7.58 -14.71 5.92
N ALA A 301 -7.84 -14.63 7.23
CA ALA A 301 -7.54 -15.66 8.22
C ALA A 301 -8.47 -15.55 9.45
N ASN A 302 -8.72 -16.69 10.10
CA ASN A 302 -9.44 -16.81 11.36
C ASN A 302 -8.83 -17.96 12.22
N GLU A 303 -9.48 -18.31 13.34
CA GLU A 303 -9.02 -19.36 14.27
C GLU A 303 -8.92 -20.77 13.67
N TYR A 304 -9.50 -21.00 12.49
CA TYR A 304 -9.43 -22.25 11.74
C TYR A 304 -8.42 -22.19 10.58
N GLY A 305 -7.72 -21.07 10.41
CA GLY A 305 -6.69 -20.86 9.40
C GLY A 305 -7.13 -19.88 8.32
N MET A 306 -6.63 -20.09 7.09
CA MET A 306 -6.93 -19.22 5.95
C MET A 306 -8.41 -19.30 5.55
N THR A 307 -9.03 -18.15 5.28
CA THR A 307 -10.41 -18.07 4.79
C THR A 307 -10.45 -17.97 3.27
N ASN A 308 -11.49 -18.52 2.65
CA ASN A 308 -11.77 -18.34 1.22
C ASN A 308 -12.57 -17.05 1.02
N VAL A 309 -11.92 -15.99 0.58
CA VAL A 309 -12.53 -14.67 0.36
C VAL A 309 -12.17 -14.15 -1.03
N ASN A 310 -13.00 -13.25 -1.55
CA ASN A 310 -12.82 -12.68 -2.88
C ASN A 310 -11.90 -11.48 -2.84
N PHE A 311 -11.11 -11.37 -3.90
CA PHE A 311 -10.40 -10.16 -4.26
C PHE A 311 -11.25 -9.28 -5.17
N TYR A 312 -11.02 -7.98 -5.11
CA TYR A 312 -11.68 -6.97 -5.92
C TYR A 312 -10.66 -6.11 -6.65
N ALA A 313 -10.98 -5.66 -7.86
CA ALA A 313 -10.13 -4.73 -8.58
C ALA A 313 -10.30 -3.31 -8.01
N PRO A 314 -9.24 -2.68 -7.49
CA PRO A 314 -9.29 -1.27 -7.12
C PRO A 314 -9.43 -0.42 -8.39
N HIS A 315 -10.22 0.64 -8.29
CA HIS A 315 -10.32 1.65 -9.34
C HIS A 315 -9.49 2.85 -8.92
N SER A 316 -8.60 3.31 -9.81
CA SER A 316 -7.73 4.44 -9.50
C SER A 316 -8.52 5.75 -9.46
N ASP A 317 -8.33 6.53 -8.39
CA ASP A 317 -8.84 7.90 -8.29
C ASP A 317 -7.77 8.87 -8.83
N GLY A 318 -7.89 9.21 -10.11
CA GLY A 318 -6.83 9.84 -10.89
C GLY A 318 -6.12 8.85 -11.82
N PRO A 319 -5.21 9.35 -12.68
CA PRO A 319 -4.43 8.50 -13.58
C PRO A 319 -3.56 7.47 -12.84
N TRP A 320 -3.26 6.38 -13.54
CA TRP A 320 -2.30 5.36 -13.15
C TRP A 320 -1.35 5.02 -14.30
N THR A 321 -0.17 4.52 -13.98
CA THR A 321 0.90 4.18 -14.95
C THR A 321 1.58 2.88 -14.53
N ALA A 322 1.81 1.96 -15.46
CA ALA A 322 2.74 0.84 -15.33
C ALA A 322 4.00 1.12 -16.15
N HIS A 323 5.14 1.15 -15.48
CA HIS A 323 6.46 1.45 -16.01
C HIS A 323 7.41 0.28 -15.76
N ILE A 324 8.23 -0.09 -16.75
CA ILE A 324 9.32 -1.06 -16.53
C ILE A 324 10.48 -0.32 -15.88
N GLU A 325 10.59 -0.46 -14.56
CA GLU A 325 11.69 0.11 -13.77
C GLU A 325 13.00 -0.63 -14.07
N GLU A 326 12.94 -1.96 -14.19
CA GLU A 326 14.11 -2.82 -14.40
C GLU A 326 13.84 -3.95 -15.40
N GLY A 327 14.85 -4.31 -16.20
CA GLY A 327 14.79 -5.43 -17.15
C GLY A 327 14.23 -5.10 -18.55
N THR A 328 14.36 -3.85 -19.01
CA THR A 328 13.84 -3.40 -20.33
C THR A 328 14.39 -4.16 -21.55
N ASP A 329 15.50 -4.88 -21.40
CA ASP A 329 16.08 -5.75 -22.42
C ASP A 329 15.27 -7.03 -22.68
N TRP A 330 14.53 -7.51 -21.67
CA TRP A 330 13.81 -8.78 -21.72
C TRP A 330 12.35 -8.72 -21.25
N VAL A 331 11.91 -7.67 -20.59
CA VAL A 331 10.51 -7.46 -20.15
C VAL A 331 9.74 -6.69 -21.23
N GLN A 332 8.51 -7.12 -21.51
CA GLN A 332 7.55 -6.33 -22.31
C GLN A 332 6.23 -6.16 -21.56
N ILE A 333 5.62 -5.00 -21.71
CA ILE A 333 4.26 -4.70 -21.26
C ILE A 333 3.39 -4.22 -22.43
N ALA A 334 2.08 -4.33 -22.28
CA ALA A 334 1.09 -3.83 -23.23
C ALA A 334 -0.23 -3.51 -22.49
N PRO A 335 -1.08 -2.60 -23.04
CA PRO A 335 -2.48 -2.52 -22.61
C PRO A 335 -3.16 -3.88 -22.75
N THR A 336 -4.02 -4.25 -21.80
CA THR A 336 -4.65 -5.57 -21.78
C THR A 336 -5.35 -5.93 -23.09
N GLY A 337 -5.02 -7.10 -23.64
CA GLY A 337 -5.57 -7.61 -24.90
C GLY A 337 -4.98 -6.96 -26.16
N SER A 338 -3.99 -6.06 -26.02
CA SER A 338 -3.32 -5.42 -27.16
C SER A 338 -2.20 -6.29 -27.72
N GLY A 339 -2.00 -6.23 -29.04
CA GLY A 339 -0.82 -6.81 -29.70
C GLY A 339 0.42 -5.91 -29.63
N ALA A 340 0.30 -4.69 -29.09
CA ALA A 340 1.35 -3.67 -29.08
C ALA A 340 2.35 -3.86 -27.92
N TRP A 341 3.07 -4.98 -27.93
CA TRP A 341 4.09 -5.31 -26.94
C TRP A 341 5.33 -4.43 -27.07
N GLY A 342 5.77 -3.83 -25.97
CA GLY A 342 6.95 -2.99 -25.96
C GLY A 342 7.44 -2.67 -24.55
N THR A 343 8.24 -1.61 -24.44
CA THR A 343 8.75 -1.09 -23.17
C THR A 343 8.16 0.27 -22.82
N ALA A 344 7.20 0.75 -23.62
CA ALA A 344 6.51 1.99 -23.35
C ALA A 344 5.52 1.82 -22.20
N ASP A 345 5.34 2.87 -21.43
CA ASP A 345 4.41 2.89 -20.30
C ASP A 345 2.99 2.55 -20.74
N VAL A 346 2.30 1.77 -19.91
CA VAL A 346 0.87 1.55 -20.03
C VAL A 346 0.16 2.47 -19.03
N VAL A 347 -0.76 3.30 -19.52
CA VAL A 347 -1.44 4.31 -18.71
C VAL A 347 -2.95 4.06 -18.69
N GLY A 348 -3.60 4.46 -17.60
CA GLY A 348 -5.06 4.49 -17.51
C GLY A 348 -5.57 5.73 -16.76
N GLY A 349 -6.85 6.03 -16.97
CA GLY A 349 -7.50 7.22 -16.44
C GLY A 349 -8.21 7.00 -15.09
N THR A 350 -8.78 8.06 -14.55
CA THR A 350 -9.62 8.01 -13.36
C THR A 350 -10.78 7.03 -13.53
N GLY A 351 -11.07 6.26 -12.49
CA GLY A 351 -12.18 5.31 -12.45
C GLY A 351 -11.94 4.04 -13.27
N THR A 352 -10.70 3.78 -13.71
CA THR A 352 -10.35 2.53 -14.40
C THR A 352 -9.66 1.56 -13.46
N GLU A 353 -9.80 0.26 -13.73
CA GLU A 353 -9.00 -0.78 -13.09
C GLU A 353 -7.53 -0.61 -13.46
N ILE A 354 -6.64 -0.98 -12.54
CA ILE A 354 -5.19 -0.99 -12.77
C ILE A 354 -4.83 -2.35 -13.36
N ARG A 355 -4.81 -2.42 -14.71
CA ARG A 355 -4.68 -3.69 -15.44
C ARG A 355 -3.87 -3.55 -16.73
N PHE A 356 -2.91 -4.43 -16.95
CA PHE A 356 -2.03 -4.47 -18.12
C PHE A 356 -1.47 -5.88 -18.33
N ASP A 357 -0.98 -6.18 -19.53
CA ASP A 357 -0.35 -7.47 -19.80
C ASP A 357 1.18 -7.36 -19.70
N TYR A 358 1.81 -8.39 -19.13
CA TYR A 358 3.27 -8.57 -19.07
C TYR A 358 3.68 -9.85 -19.82
N ARG A 359 4.86 -9.86 -20.45
CA ARG A 359 5.53 -11.10 -20.87
C ARG A 359 7.05 -10.98 -20.94
N PRO A 360 7.79 -12.11 -20.83
CA PRO A 360 9.17 -12.17 -21.31
C PRO A 360 9.23 -12.00 -22.83
N LYS A 361 10.13 -11.15 -23.32
CA LYS A 361 10.39 -10.89 -24.75
C LYS A 361 10.92 -12.12 -25.49
N ASN A 362 11.71 -12.93 -24.79
CA ASN A 362 12.39 -14.11 -25.33
C ASN A 362 12.59 -15.16 -24.22
N THR A 363 13.08 -16.34 -24.60
CA THR A 363 13.53 -17.35 -23.64
C THR A 363 14.84 -16.92 -22.97
N ASN A 364 15.06 -17.38 -21.75
CA ASN A 364 16.31 -17.21 -21.01
C ASN A 364 17.24 -18.41 -21.26
N THR A 365 18.39 -18.17 -21.88
CA THR A 365 19.38 -19.21 -22.21
C THR A 365 20.63 -19.16 -21.33
N THR A 366 20.69 -18.27 -20.34
CA THR A 366 21.91 -18.01 -19.56
C THR A 366 22.12 -18.97 -18.39
N GLY A 367 21.07 -19.71 -18.00
CA GLY A 367 21.09 -20.60 -16.82
C GLY A 367 20.90 -19.88 -15.48
N ASN A 368 21.17 -18.58 -15.42
CA ASN A 368 20.89 -17.73 -14.25
C ASN A 368 19.45 -17.22 -14.28
N VAL A 369 18.92 -16.82 -13.11
CA VAL A 369 17.66 -16.10 -13.06
C VAL A 369 17.90 -14.67 -13.53
N ARG A 370 17.10 -14.19 -14.48
CA ARG A 370 17.03 -12.75 -14.77
C ARG A 370 15.83 -12.15 -14.08
N CYS A 371 16.02 -10.95 -13.54
CA CYS A 371 15.04 -10.21 -12.78
C CYS A 371 14.66 -8.93 -13.52
N GLY A 372 13.44 -8.46 -13.25
CA GLY A 372 12.88 -7.21 -13.74
C GLY A 372 11.83 -6.74 -12.75
N VAL A 373 11.50 -5.46 -12.83
CA VAL A 373 10.58 -4.80 -11.91
C VAL A 373 9.66 -3.90 -12.72
N ILE A 374 8.36 -4.07 -12.52
CA ILE A 374 7.35 -3.19 -13.10
C ILE A 374 6.78 -2.35 -11.96
N ARG A 375 7.02 -1.04 -12.01
CA ARG A 375 6.50 -0.07 -11.06
C ARG A 375 5.13 0.40 -11.54
N VAL A 376 4.14 0.29 -10.66
CA VAL A 376 2.77 0.72 -10.92
C VAL A 376 2.44 1.90 -10.01
N THR A 377 2.21 3.07 -10.58
CA THR A 377 1.74 4.25 -9.85
C THR A 377 0.24 4.41 -10.05
N TYR A 378 -0.51 4.74 -9.00
CA TYR A 378 -1.96 4.83 -9.02
C TYR A 378 -2.49 5.87 -8.03
N HIS A 379 -3.79 6.15 -8.07
CA HIS A 379 -4.44 7.26 -7.37
C HIS A 379 -3.76 8.60 -7.68
N ASN A 380 -3.89 9.06 -8.93
CA ASN A 380 -3.20 10.26 -9.43
C ASN A 380 -1.66 10.14 -9.35
N ASN A 381 -1.16 8.93 -9.58
CA ASN A 381 0.24 8.54 -9.49
C ASN A 381 0.93 8.85 -8.13
N THR A 382 0.18 8.95 -7.02
CA THR A 382 0.76 9.19 -5.69
C THR A 382 1.00 7.91 -4.88
N CYS A 383 0.31 6.82 -5.21
CA CYS A 383 0.52 5.50 -4.62
C CYS A 383 1.40 4.63 -5.53
N VAL A 384 2.21 3.76 -4.94
CA VAL A 384 3.16 2.88 -5.64
C VAL A 384 2.93 1.43 -5.26
N HIS A 385 2.90 0.56 -6.26
CA HIS A 385 2.95 -0.89 -6.14
C HIS A 385 4.04 -1.44 -7.08
N TYR A 386 4.70 -2.53 -6.71
CA TYR A 386 5.75 -3.14 -7.51
C TYR A 386 5.37 -4.58 -7.86
N VAL A 387 5.49 -4.92 -9.14
CA VAL A 387 5.34 -6.28 -9.66
C VAL A 387 6.71 -6.81 -10.06
N PHE A 388 7.20 -7.77 -9.28
CA PHE A 388 8.50 -8.42 -9.50
C PHE A 388 8.36 -9.50 -10.57
N VAL A 389 9.13 -9.39 -11.65
CA VAL A 389 9.12 -10.38 -12.72
C VAL A 389 10.46 -11.09 -12.82
N SER A 390 10.43 -12.42 -12.88
CA SER A 390 11.65 -13.22 -12.98
C SER A 390 11.51 -14.35 -13.98
N GLN A 391 12.63 -14.75 -14.58
CA GLN A 391 12.67 -15.89 -15.49
C GLN A 391 13.89 -16.79 -15.25
N GLY A 392 13.64 -18.08 -15.05
CA GLY A 392 14.65 -19.13 -14.87
C GLY A 392 14.69 -19.77 -13.48
N ASN A 393 15.56 -20.77 -13.31
CA ASN A 393 15.62 -21.67 -12.13
C ASN A 393 16.98 -21.73 -11.43
N GLY A 394 17.90 -20.85 -11.82
CA GLY A 394 19.24 -20.75 -11.23
C GLY A 394 19.27 -19.92 -9.95
N THR A 395 20.41 -19.32 -9.68
CA THR A 395 20.61 -18.45 -8.52
C THR A 395 20.39 -16.97 -8.84
N VAL A 396 20.13 -16.18 -7.81
CA VAL A 396 20.11 -14.71 -7.84
C VAL A 396 21.12 -14.19 -6.83
N ASN A 397 21.98 -13.26 -7.25
CA ASN A 397 22.90 -12.60 -6.32
C ASN A 397 22.14 -11.53 -5.51
N LEU A 398 22.09 -11.70 -4.19
CA LEU A 398 21.52 -10.73 -3.25
C LEU A 398 22.42 -10.61 -2.03
N ALA A 399 22.73 -9.36 -1.66
CA ALA A 399 23.58 -9.03 -0.51
C ALA A 399 24.90 -9.83 -0.48
N GLY A 400 25.51 -10.04 -1.66
CA GLY A 400 26.79 -10.74 -1.81
C GLY A 400 26.74 -12.26 -1.80
N ALA A 401 25.55 -12.89 -1.74
CA ALA A 401 25.38 -14.34 -1.81
C ALA A 401 24.51 -14.74 -3.01
N ASN A 402 24.82 -15.87 -3.66
CA ASN A 402 23.99 -16.42 -4.74
C ASN A 402 22.90 -17.32 -4.14
N TRP A 403 21.72 -16.76 -3.94
CA TRP A 403 20.58 -17.48 -3.39
C TRP A 403 19.94 -18.36 -4.45
N GLN A 404 19.64 -19.62 -4.10
CA GLN A 404 18.78 -20.45 -4.91
C GLN A 404 17.38 -19.79 -4.99
N ASN A 405 16.71 -19.88 -6.13
CA ASN A 405 15.34 -19.37 -6.25
C ASN A 405 14.26 -20.42 -5.87
N ARG A 406 14.67 -21.61 -5.42
CA ARG A 406 13.79 -22.73 -5.05
C ARG A 406 14.11 -23.27 -3.65
N ASN A 407 13.08 -23.75 -2.93
CA ASN A 407 13.23 -24.41 -1.63
C ASN A 407 13.74 -25.85 -1.78
N VAL A 408 14.23 -26.42 -0.68
CA VAL A 408 14.66 -27.83 -0.62
C VAL A 408 13.44 -28.76 -0.58
N LEU A 409 13.42 -29.76 -1.46
CA LEU A 409 12.43 -30.85 -1.44
C LEU A 409 12.94 -32.01 -0.57
N GLU A 410 14.13 -32.52 -0.87
CA GLU A 410 14.78 -33.62 -0.16
C GLU A 410 16.30 -33.43 -0.21
N GLN A 411 17.05 -34.31 0.46
CA GLN A 411 18.52 -34.25 0.42
C GLN A 411 19.01 -34.30 -1.04
N ASN A 412 19.82 -33.32 -1.43
CA ASN A 412 20.36 -33.10 -2.78
C ASN A 412 19.35 -32.63 -3.85
N VAL A 413 18.11 -32.29 -3.48
CA VAL A 413 17.06 -31.97 -4.46
C VAL A 413 16.30 -30.71 -4.05
N LEU A 414 16.26 -29.74 -4.96
CA LEU A 414 15.37 -28.57 -4.87
C LEU A 414 14.02 -28.91 -5.48
N VAL A 415 12.97 -28.20 -5.07
CA VAL A 415 11.67 -28.23 -5.76
C VAL A 415 11.81 -27.77 -7.21
N ASP A 416 10.85 -28.13 -8.07
CA ASP A 416 10.88 -27.79 -9.50
C ASP A 416 10.54 -26.32 -9.77
N ASN A 417 9.70 -25.72 -8.93
CA ASN A 417 9.13 -24.39 -9.14
C ASN A 417 9.35 -23.48 -7.91
N PRO A 418 9.79 -22.22 -8.06
CA PRO A 418 9.95 -21.24 -6.97
C PRO A 418 8.71 -21.01 -6.08
N LEU A 419 7.50 -21.27 -6.60
CA LEU A 419 6.25 -21.18 -5.83
C LEU A 419 6.11 -22.31 -4.81
N MET A 420 6.78 -23.46 -5.01
CA MET A 420 6.63 -24.60 -4.11
C MET A 420 7.31 -24.32 -2.76
N GLU A 421 6.59 -24.60 -1.68
CA GLU A 421 7.07 -24.37 -0.31
C GLU A 421 8.20 -25.32 0.12
N GLY A 422 8.41 -26.43 -0.58
CA GLY A 422 9.40 -27.46 -0.21
C GLY A 422 8.97 -28.30 0.98
N SER A 423 9.88 -29.12 1.48
CA SER A 423 9.65 -29.95 2.66
C SER A 423 10.02 -29.21 3.94
N MET A 424 9.37 -29.59 5.04
CA MET A 424 9.76 -29.13 6.37
C MET A 424 10.73 -30.13 7.01
N PHE A 425 11.88 -29.66 7.47
CA PHE A 425 12.92 -30.47 8.11
C PHE A 425 13.03 -30.13 9.58
N LYS A 426 13.24 -31.13 10.44
CA LYS A 426 13.74 -30.87 11.79
C LYS A 426 15.20 -30.42 11.73
N PHE A 427 15.62 -29.58 12.68
CA PHE A 427 16.94 -28.95 12.64
C PHE A 427 18.07 -30.00 12.64
N GLY A 428 18.97 -29.92 11.67
CA GLY A 428 20.09 -30.84 11.49
C GLY A 428 19.73 -32.27 11.09
N ASN A 429 18.54 -32.46 10.49
CA ASN A 429 18.14 -33.73 9.91
C ASN A 429 17.78 -33.56 8.42
N PRO A 430 18.68 -33.95 7.49
CA PRO A 430 18.42 -33.84 6.06
C PRO A 430 17.61 -35.01 5.48
N TRP A 431 17.40 -36.09 6.24
CA TRP A 431 16.93 -37.37 5.70
C TRP A 431 15.41 -37.50 5.61
N TRP A 432 14.67 -36.82 6.50
CA TRP A 432 13.20 -36.89 6.55
C TRP A 432 12.59 -35.49 6.39
N GLY A 433 12.39 -35.08 5.15
CA GLY A 433 11.61 -33.90 4.82
C GLY A 433 10.12 -34.21 4.89
N ILE A 434 9.38 -33.53 5.75
CA ILE A 434 7.91 -33.65 5.84
C ILE A 434 7.29 -32.96 4.63
N LEU A 435 6.62 -33.74 3.79
CA LEU A 435 6.08 -33.28 2.52
C LEU A 435 4.83 -32.40 2.68
N VAL A 436 4.63 -31.46 1.76
CA VAL A 436 3.51 -30.49 1.74
C VAL A 436 2.14 -31.17 1.66
N GLU A 437 2.02 -32.34 1.04
CA GLU A 437 0.76 -33.10 0.94
C GLU A 437 0.15 -33.34 2.32
N ASN A 438 0.97 -33.46 3.37
CA ASN A 438 0.45 -33.60 4.72
C ASN A 438 -0.40 -32.41 5.16
N ASN A 439 -0.13 -31.20 4.69
CA ASN A 439 -0.89 -30.01 5.06
C ASN A 439 -2.30 -29.98 4.46
N HIS A 440 -2.58 -30.83 3.46
CA HIS A 440 -3.85 -30.91 2.73
C HIS A 440 -4.63 -32.21 2.99
N ARG A 441 -4.09 -33.10 3.84
CA ARG A 441 -4.76 -34.35 4.23
C ARG A 441 -5.79 -34.08 5.32
N GLU A 442 -6.89 -34.83 5.29
CA GLU A 442 -7.89 -34.79 6.35
C GLU A 442 -7.27 -35.10 7.73
N GLY A 443 -7.63 -34.30 8.73
CA GLY A 443 -7.07 -34.41 10.07
C GLY A 443 -5.65 -33.84 10.21
N TYR A 444 -5.15 -33.12 9.23
CA TYR A 444 -3.95 -32.30 9.28
C TYR A 444 -4.29 -30.87 8.83
N GLY A 445 -3.36 -29.93 9.01
CA GLY A 445 -3.53 -28.54 8.62
C GLY A 445 -3.28 -27.57 9.77
N PHE A 446 -3.76 -26.33 9.60
CA PHE A 446 -3.55 -25.25 10.54
C PHE A 446 -4.03 -25.61 11.95
N ASP A 447 -3.11 -25.49 12.90
CA ASP A 447 -3.36 -25.63 14.33
C ASP A 447 -4.10 -26.92 14.72
N ILE A 448 -3.91 -28.01 13.96
CA ILE A 448 -4.43 -29.34 14.27
C ILE A 448 -3.32 -30.16 14.93
N SER A 449 -3.59 -30.68 16.13
CA SER A 449 -2.66 -31.57 16.83
C SER A 449 -2.43 -32.85 16.02
N CYS A 450 -1.16 -33.19 15.83
CA CYS A 450 -0.72 -34.33 15.03
C CYS A 450 0.17 -35.30 15.80
N TRP A 451 0.17 -35.23 17.14
CA TRP A 451 0.88 -36.20 17.97
C TRP A 451 0.44 -37.64 17.68
N GLY A 452 1.41 -38.54 17.49
CA GLY A 452 1.16 -39.95 17.16
C GLY A 452 0.60 -40.19 15.76
N LYS A 453 0.42 -39.13 14.95
CA LYS A 453 0.02 -39.26 13.55
C LYS A 453 1.24 -39.48 12.65
N THR A 454 1.01 -40.07 11.49
CA THR A 454 2.06 -40.42 10.54
C THR A 454 2.10 -39.47 9.34
N PHE A 455 3.25 -38.82 9.18
CA PHE A 455 3.57 -37.94 8.08
C PHE A 455 4.15 -38.70 6.90
N ILE A 456 3.78 -38.28 5.69
CA ILE A 456 4.47 -38.65 4.47
C ILE A 456 5.77 -37.85 4.43
N CYS A 457 6.90 -38.55 4.44
CA CYS A 457 8.23 -37.95 4.42
C CYS A 457 8.99 -38.38 3.17
N THR A 458 9.99 -37.59 2.80
CA THR A 458 11.00 -38.01 1.83
C THR A 458 11.80 -39.19 2.40
N HIS A 459 12.26 -40.08 1.53
CA HIS A 459 12.96 -41.30 1.92
C HIS A 459 14.43 -41.03 2.26
N ARG A 460 14.95 -41.77 3.24
CA ARG A 460 16.35 -41.70 3.65
C ARG A 460 17.23 -42.37 2.59
N ASN A 461 18.20 -41.65 2.03
CA ASN A 461 19.31 -42.19 1.21
C ASN A 461 19.03 -42.66 -0.23
N THR A 462 18.00 -42.18 -0.95
CA THR A 462 17.90 -42.46 -2.41
C THR A 462 17.29 -41.30 -3.20
N SER A 463 17.94 -40.91 -4.28
CA SER A 463 17.51 -39.92 -5.29
C SER A 463 16.36 -40.40 -6.19
N THR A 464 15.47 -41.27 -5.69
CA THR A 464 14.44 -41.96 -6.47
C THR A 464 13.01 -41.52 -6.14
N GLY A 465 12.81 -40.45 -5.36
CA GLY A 465 11.47 -39.94 -4.99
C GLY A 465 10.64 -40.92 -4.15
N ALA A 466 11.30 -41.84 -3.43
CA ALA A 466 10.61 -42.79 -2.54
C ALA A 466 9.99 -42.04 -1.35
N ARG A 467 8.84 -42.53 -0.88
CA ARG A 467 8.09 -41.95 0.25
C ARG A 467 8.19 -42.85 1.47
N GLU A 468 8.50 -42.28 2.62
CA GLU A 468 8.46 -42.94 3.92
C GLU A 468 7.30 -42.40 4.77
N TYR A 469 6.98 -43.14 5.83
CA TYR A 469 5.94 -42.81 6.78
C TYR A 469 6.55 -42.77 8.17
N ASN A 470 6.59 -41.58 8.78
CA ASN A 470 7.18 -41.41 10.11
C ASN A 470 6.29 -40.50 10.97
N SER A 471 6.30 -40.69 12.29
CA SER A 471 5.64 -39.76 13.19
C SER A 471 6.54 -38.56 13.48
N PHE A 472 5.96 -37.45 13.94
CA PHE A 472 6.76 -36.26 14.22
C PHE A 472 7.80 -36.53 15.31
N GLU A 473 7.43 -37.27 16.35
CA GLU A 473 8.32 -37.71 17.44
C GLU A 473 9.37 -38.74 16.99
N GLY A 474 9.10 -39.52 15.94
CA GLY A 474 10.05 -40.48 15.37
C GLY A 474 11.14 -39.85 14.49
N ILE A 475 10.98 -38.58 14.09
CA ILE A 475 11.98 -37.85 13.29
C ILE A 475 13.05 -37.26 14.23
N GLY A 476 14.31 -37.64 14.01
CA GLY A 476 15.46 -37.13 14.76
C GLY A 476 15.84 -35.68 14.43
N PHE A 477 16.81 -35.13 15.16
CA PHE A 477 17.35 -33.77 14.98
C PHE A 477 18.79 -33.71 15.52
N ASN A 478 19.51 -32.63 15.25
CA ASN A 478 20.81 -32.33 15.88
C ASN A 478 20.97 -30.82 16.07
N LEU A 479 21.03 -30.39 17.33
CA LEU A 479 21.13 -28.97 17.71
C LEU A 479 22.53 -28.38 17.53
N GLU A 480 23.56 -29.21 17.60
CA GLU A 480 24.95 -28.76 17.58
C GLU A 480 25.50 -28.75 16.16
N ALA A 481 25.37 -29.86 15.43
CA ALA A 481 25.92 -29.98 14.08
C ALA A 481 25.09 -29.25 13.02
N GLY A 482 23.79 -29.01 13.27
CA GLY A 482 22.88 -28.51 12.24
C GLY A 482 22.96 -29.37 10.96
N PHE A 483 22.95 -28.69 9.81
CA PHE A 483 23.03 -29.30 8.48
C PHE A 483 24.47 -29.30 7.94
N THR A 484 25.43 -29.67 8.78
CA THR A 484 26.86 -29.76 8.43
C THR A 484 27.36 -31.20 8.45
N ASN A 485 28.62 -31.43 8.08
CA ASN A 485 29.28 -32.71 8.29
C ASN A 485 30.06 -32.62 9.61
N ASP A 486 29.64 -33.38 10.64
CA ASP A 486 30.24 -33.39 11.97
C ASP A 486 31.35 -34.45 12.12
N GLY A 487 31.75 -35.09 11.02
CA GLY A 487 32.75 -36.16 10.99
C GLY A 487 32.21 -37.54 11.38
N THR A 488 31.05 -37.62 12.03
CA THR A 488 30.39 -38.88 12.39
C THR A 488 29.23 -39.19 11.46
N ASN A 489 28.44 -38.17 11.12
CA ASN A 489 27.36 -38.26 10.15
C ASN A 489 27.42 -37.07 9.19
N ASP A 490 27.31 -37.34 7.90
CA ASP A 490 27.14 -36.29 6.91
C ASP A 490 25.67 -35.81 6.91
N ARG A 491 25.40 -34.71 7.61
CA ARG A 491 24.05 -34.12 7.76
C ARG A 491 23.80 -32.97 6.78
N ARG A 492 24.67 -32.78 5.79
CA ARG A 492 24.48 -31.76 4.77
C ARG A 492 23.19 -31.99 4.00
N ILE A 493 22.47 -30.92 3.70
CA ILE A 493 21.32 -30.96 2.80
C ILE A 493 21.76 -31.32 1.38
N PHE A 494 22.93 -30.84 0.96
CA PHE A 494 23.58 -31.25 -0.29
C PHE A 494 24.90 -31.97 0.06
N THR A 495 24.90 -33.29 -0.02
CA THR A 495 26.09 -34.14 0.18
C THR A 495 26.89 -34.29 -1.12
N ASN A 496 26.22 -34.17 -2.28
CA ASN A 496 26.82 -34.24 -3.61
C ASN A 496 27.46 -32.92 -4.08
N SER A 497 27.33 -31.84 -3.31
CA SER A 497 27.91 -30.53 -3.59
C SER A 497 28.64 -30.00 -2.36
N THR A 498 29.71 -29.24 -2.60
CA THR A 498 30.42 -28.47 -1.57
C THR A 498 30.12 -26.98 -1.64
N THR A 499 29.45 -26.52 -2.70
CA THR A 499 29.13 -25.10 -2.94
C THR A 499 27.71 -24.76 -2.49
N ILE A 500 26.76 -25.71 -2.61
CA ILE A 500 25.38 -25.50 -2.22
C ILE A 500 25.18 -25.90 -0.75
N LYS A 501 24.67 -24.99 0.06
CA LYS A 501 24.33 -25.24 1.46
C LYS A 501 23.17 -24.37 1.93
N PRO A 502 22.48 -24.70 3.04
CA PRO A 502 21.52 -23.78 3.65
C PRO A 502 22.17 -22.41 3.90
N GLY A 503 21.38 -21.34 3.76
CA GLY A 503 21.86 -19.99 4.04
C GLY A 503 22.33 -19.86 5.49
N SER A 504 23.50 -19.26 5.70
CA SER A 504 24.02 -18.99 7.05
C SER A 504 23.34 -17.79 7.72
N TYR A 505 23.50 -17.67 9.03
CA TYR A 505 23.05 -16.49 9.80
C TYR A 505 23.47 -15.16 9.15
N ALA A 506 24.75 -15.03 8.77
CA ALA A 506 25.28 -13.80 8.19
C ALA A 506 24.62 -13.43 6.86
N GLN A 507 24.35 -14.44 6.00
CA GLN A 507 23.71 -14.22 4.71
C GLN A 507 22.25 -13.80 4.87
N TRP A 508 21.51 -14.45 5.76
CA TRP A 508 20.15 -14.02 6.07
C TRP A 508 20.10 -12.65 6.75
N LYS A 509 21.03 -12.36 7.66
CA LYS A 509 21.12 -11.05 8.31
C LYS A 509 21.41 -9.94 7.30
N ALA A 510 22.19 -10.21 6.27
CA ALA A 510 22.44 -9.26 5.20
C ALA A 510 21.17 -8.92 4.40
N LEU A 511 20.26 -9.89 4.20
CA LEU A 511 18.94 -9.63 3.59
C LEU A 511 18.07 -8.67 4.42
N GLU A 512 18.33 -8.52 5.73
CA GLU A 512 17.56 -7.59 6.56
C GLU A 512 17.75 -6.13 6.17
N THR A 513 18.85 -5.81 5.51
CA THR A 513 19.22 -4.47 5.05
C THR A 513 18.57 -4.07 3.73
N LEU A 514 18.00 -5.05 3.01
CA LEU A 514 17.39 -4.85 1.69
C LEU A 514 15.89 -4.54 1.80
N HIS A 515 15.32 -4.02 0.71
CA HIS A 515 13.89 -3.78 0.61
C HIS A 515 13.12 -5.09 0.55
N ARG A 516 11.94 -5.10 1.20
CA ARG A 516 11.06 -6.26 1.24
C ARG A 516 9.65 -5.88 0.82
N ARG A 517 9.00 -6.80 0.13
CA ARG A 517 7.57 -6.76 -0.21
C ARG A 517 6.99 -8.14 0.06
N TYR A 518 5.72 -8.24 0.41
CA TYR A 518 5.09 -9.55 0.55
C TYR A 518 3.73 -9.53 -0.12
N GLY A 519 3.45 -10.61 -0.82
CA GLY A 519 2.26 -10.81 -1.61
C GLY A 519 2.37 -12.10 -2.42
N VAL A 520 1.73 -12.13 -3.58
CA VAL A 520 1.51 -13.34 -4.37
C VAL A 520 2.46 -13.42 -5.55
N LEU A 521 3.17 -14.54 -5.66
CA LEU A 521 3.89 -14.95 -6.86
C LEU A 521 3.00 -15.88 -7.69
N TYR A 522 2.91 -15.62 -9.00
CA TYR A 522 2.31 -16.54 -9.97
C TYR A 522 3.39 -17.22 -10.82
N GLY A 523 3.15 -18.48 -11.18
CA GLY A 523 4.08 -19.29 -11.97
C GLY A 523 3.58 -19.59 -13.39
N ASP A 524 4.32 -20.45 -14.10
CA ASP A 524 4.06 -20.90 -15.47
C ASP A 524 2.61 -21.29 -15.76
N GLU A 525 1.91 -21.86 -14.78
CA GLU A 525 0.55 -22.37 -14.90
C GLU A 525 -0.51 -21.26 -14.94
N CYS A 526 -0.19 -20.03 -14.54
CA CYS A 526 -1.12 -18.91 -14.56
C CYS A 526 -0.87 -17.96 -15.72
N ASN A 527 -1.95 -17.52 -16.37
CA ASN A 527 -1.97 -16.48 -17.38
C ASN A 527 -2.66 -15.19 -16.91
N GLU A 528 -3.21 -15.17 -15.68
CA GLU A 528 -3.93 -14.04 -15.12
C GLU A 528 -3.84 -14.04 -13.59
N THR A 529 -4.10 -12.87 -13.00
CA THR A 529 -4.24 -12.70 -11.56
C THR A 529 -5.51 -13.40 -11.05
N LYS A 530 -5.39 -14.29 -10.06
CA LYS A 530 -6.53 -15.02 -9.48
C LYS A 530 -7.33 -14.15 -8.50
N THR A 531 -8.63 -14.43 -8.41
CA THR A 531 -9.61 -13.56 -7.74
C THR A 531 -10.12 -14.10 -6.40
N THR A 532 -9.63 -15.26 -5.94
CA THR A 532 -9.94 -15.82 -4.62
C THR A 532 -8.65 -16.06 -3.83
N THR A 533 -8.71 -16.00 -2.51
CA THR A 533 -7.54 -16.34 -1.66
C THR A 533 -7.12 -17.80 -1.80
N VAL A 534 -8.05 -18.72 -2.04
CA VAL A 534 -7.71 -20.12 -2.30
C VAL A 534 -6.83 -20.24 -3.54
N ASP A 535 -7.22 -19.63 -4.66
CA ASP A 535 -6.45 -19.76 -5.90
C ASP A 535 -5.21 -18.87 -5.89
N ALA A 536 -5.22 -17.72 -5.23
CA ALA A 536 -4.08 -16.83 -5.16
C ALA A 536 -2.99 -17.30 -4.17
N TYR A 537 -3.32 -18.06 -3.13
CA TYR A 537 -2.38 -18.32 -2.02
C TYR A 537 -1.91 -19.78 -1.89
N SER A 538 -2.59 -20.75 -2.53
CA SER A 538 -2.45 -22.18 -2.20
C SER A 538 -1.76 -23.03 -3.27
N TYR A 539 -0.83 -22.49 -4.06
CA TYR A 539 0.02 -23.31 -4.92
C TYR A 539 0.83 -24.29 -4.06
N TRP A 540 0.84 -25.57 -4.42
CA TRP A 540 1.67 -26.57 -3.71
C TRP A 540 2.18 -27.70 -4.58
N GLN A 541 1.69 -27.81 -5.82
CA GLN A 541 2.08 -28.83 -6.77
C GLN A 541 2.11 -28.26 -8.19
N VAL A 542 3.08 -28.72 -8.98
CA VAL A 542 3.19 -28.41 -10.42
C VAL A 542 1.91 -28.77 -11.15
N GLY A 543 1.45 -27.87 -12.03
CA GLY A 543 0.19 -28.00 -12.75
C GLY A 543 -1.01 -27.33 -12.08
N HIS A 544 -0.89 -26.84 -10.85
CA HIS A 544 -1.94 -26.02 -10.24
C HIS A 544 -1.91 -24.60 -10.81
N GLU A 545 -3.02 -24.13 -11.37
CA GLU A 545 -3.21 -22.73 -11.76
C GLU A 545 -3.47 -21.85 -10.52
N ARG A 546 -2.46 -21.74 -9.65
CA ARG A 546 -2.56 -21.02 -8.38
C ARG A 546 -1.34 -20.13 -8.13
N GLY A 547 -1.51 -19.13 -7.29
CA GLY A 547 -0.42 -18.32 -6.75
C GLY A 547 0.09 -18.87 -5.42
N MET A 548 1.24 -18.37 -5.00
CA MET A 548 1.81 -18.60 -3.67
C MET A 548 2.05 -17.28 -2.97
N GLN A 549 1.61 -17.16 -1.72
CA GLN A 549 1.96 -16.04 -0.86
C GLN A 549 3.38 -16.20 -0.30
N GLY A 550 4.10 -15.09 -0.19
CA GLY A 550 5.45 -15.09 0.36
C GLY A 550 6.12 -13.72 0.36
N MET A 551 7.39 -13.71 0.76
CA MET A 551 8.22 -12.52 0.85
C MET A 551 9.14 -12.41 -0.37
N PHE A 552 9.16 -11.24 -0.98
CA PHE A 552 10.17 -10.80 -1.95
C PHE A 552 11.22 -9.98 -1.20
N VAL A 553 12.48 -10.40 -1.33
CA VAL A 553 13.62 -9.56 -0.96
C VAL A 553 14.21 -9.01 -2.24
N TRP A 554 14.37 -7.70 -2.33
CA TRP A 554 14.76 -6.99 -3.52
C TRP A 554 15.92 -6.04 -3.21
N ASP A 555 16.94 -6.11 -4.06
CA ASP A 555 18.05 -5.16 -4.08
C ASP A 555 17.80 -4.10 -5.16
N GLU A 556 17.33 -2.92 -4.72
CA GLU A 556 17.09 -1.76 -5.59
C GLU A 556 18.38 -1.21 -6.21
N SER A 557 19.54 -1.48 -5.60
CA SER A 557 20.83 -0.96 -6.10
C SER A 557 21.48 -1.82 -7.19
N HIS A 558 20.96 -3.04 -7.43
CA HIS A 558 21.54 -4.01 -8.36
C HIS A 558 20.53 -4.51 -9.41
N GLY A 559 19.94 -3.59 -10.18
CA GLY A 559 19.23 -3.92 -11.42
C GLY A 559 17.99 -4.81 -11.24
N GLY A 560 17.28 -4.65 -10.13
CA GLY A 560 16.04 -5.38 -9.91
C GLY A 560 16.17 -6.79 -9.34
N ASN A 561 17.37 -7.26 -8.98
CA ASN A 561 17.57 -8.61 -8.42
C ASN A 561 16.66 -8.86 -7.22
N HIS A 562 15.90 -9.96 -7.26
CA HIS A 562 15.00 -10.32 -6.18
C HIS A 562 14.83 -11.84 -6.05
N VAL A 563 14.52 -12.28 -4.82
CA VAL A 563 14.21 -13.68 -4.51
C VAL A 563 12.91 -13.76 -3.76
N PHE A 564 12.09 -14.74 -4.14
CA PHE A 564 10.84 -15.07 -3.47
C PHE A 564 11.01 -16.23 -2.48
N PHE A 565 10.51 -16.01 -1.27
CA PHE A 565 10.46 -16.97 -0.17
C PHE A 565 8.99 -17.31 0.13
N PRO A 566 8.49 -18.48 -0.30
CA PRO A 566 7.11 -18.88 -0.02
C PRO A 566 6.90 -19.06 1.49
N ILE A 567 5.71 -18.73 1.98
CA ILE A 567 5.34 -18.94 3.39
C ILE A 567 4.43 -20.16 3.61
N GLY A 568 4.27 -20.97 2.58
CA GLY A 568 3.43 -22.17 2.60
C GLY A 568 2.04 -21.93 2.05
N SER A 569 1.50 -22.97 1.43
CA SER A 569 0.18 -23.08 0.81
C SER A 569 -0.99 -22.90 1.77
N THR A 570 -0.73 -23.04 3.08
CA THR A 570 -1.67 -22.75 4.17
C THR A 570 -1.38 -21.39 4.85
N GLY A 571 -0.35 -20.67 4.40
CA GLY A 571 0.18 -19.46 5.03
C GLY A 571 0.99 -19.70 6.31
N ASN A 572 1.29 -20.96 6.64
CA ASN A 572 1.93 -21.35 7.90
C ASN A 572 3.15 -22.24 7.65
N GLY A 573 4.28 -21.63 7.31
CA GLY A 573 5.55 -22.28 7.02
C GLY A 573 6.33 -22.71 8.25
N HIS A 574 5.64 -23.31 9.22
CA HIS A 574 6.22 -23.72 10.48
C HIS A 574 5.39 -24.83 11.14
N ARG A 575 6.00 -26.00 11.38
CA ARG A 575 5.38 -27.07 12.16
C ARG A 575 6.06 -27.19 13.52
N LYS A 576 5.29 -26.98 14.56
CA LYS A 576 5.81 -26.82 15.92
C LYS A 576 5.72 -28.10 16.72
N VAL A 577 6.67 -28.31 17.61
CA VAL A 577 6.57 -29.35 18.66
C VAL A 577 5.35 -29.06 19.52
N ASN A 578 5.25 -27.84 20.06
CA ASN A 578 4.12 -27.31 20.85
C ASN A 578 4.26 -25.78 21.11
N ASP A 579 3.36 -25.23 21.93
CA ASP A 579 3.33 -23.83 22.36
C ASP A 579 3.93 -23.59 23.77
N ASN A 580 4.85 -24.45 24.25
CA ASN A 580 5.32 -24.43 25.64
C ASN A 580 5.98 -23.11 26.09
N ALA A 581 6.50 -22.31 25.14
CA ALA A 581 7.09 -21.00 25.44
C ALA A 581 6.13 -20.03 26.18
N TYR A 582 4.82 -20.26 26.11
CA TYR A 582 3.81 -19.43 26.79
C TYR A 582 2.96 -20.21 27.81
N LEU A 583 3.43 -21.36 28.29
CA LEU A 583 2.70 -22.17 29.28
C LEU A 583 2.40 -21.39 30.57
N SER A 584 3.35 -20.60 31.07
CA SER A 584 3.14 -19.76 32.26
C SER A 584 2.05 -18.69 32.07
N THR A 585 1.79 -18.30 30.82
CA THR A 585 0.79 -17.27 30.48
C THR A 585 -0.61 -17.88 30.28
N TYR A 586 -0.70 -19.06 29.66
CA TYR A 586 -1.97 -19.65 29.25
C TYR A 586 -2.38 -20.91 30.03
N GLY A 587 -1.50 -21.44 30.87
CA GLY A 587 -1.80 -22.54 31.81
C GLY A 587 -1.84 -23.95 31.21
N THR A 588 -2.01 -24.12 29.89
CA THR A 588 -2.09 -25.44 29.24
C THR A 588 -1.36 -25.49 27.90
N ILE A 589 -0.82 -26.67 27.57
CA ILE A 589 -0.40 -27.03 26.21
C ILE A 589 -1.54 -27.81 25.57
N ASP A 590 -2.24 -27.19 24.64
CA ASP A 590 -3.44 -27.79 24.03
C ASP A 590 -3.10 -28.69 22.82
N LYS A 591 -1.94 -28.47 22.17
CA LYS A 591 -1.62 -29.05 20.85
C LYS A 591 -0.13 -29.40 20.72
N TYR A 592 0.13 -30.47 19.96
CA TYR A 592 1.49 -30.96 19.68
C TYR A 592 1.65 -31.30 18.19
N SER A 593 2.85 -31.11 17.62
CA SER A 593 3.19 -31.44 16.23
C SER A 593 2.32 -30.74 15.17
N HIS A 594 1.72 -29.60 15.53
CA HIS A 594 0.75 -28.85 14.73
C HIS A 594 1.42 -27.85 13.76
N LEU A 595 0.70 -27.49 12.69
CA LEU A 595 1.15 -26.50 11.71
C LEU A 595 0.69 -25.11 12.12
N LYS A 596 1.60 -24.22 12.50
CA LYS A 596 1.28 -22.87 12.94
C LYS A 596 2.53 -22.00 12.88
N TYR A 597 2.44 -20.86 12.22
CA TYR A 597 3.53 -19.89 12.19
C TYR A 597 3.89 -19.39 13.60
N ALA A 598 2.90 -18.80 14.28
CA ALA A 598 3.09 -18.04 15.49
C ALA A 598 3.54 -18.89 16.70
N GLN A 599 4.36 -18.29 17.56
CA GLN A 599 4.78 -18.92 18.81
C GLN A 599 3.67 -19.01 19.87
N ARG A 600 2.65 -18.17 19.76
CA ARG A 600 1.62 -17.99 20.77
C ARG A 600 0.39 -18.87 20.48
N PRO A 601 -0.18 -19.56 21.47
CA PRO A 601 -1.32 -20.46 21.27
C PRO A 601 -2.63 -19.71 21.01
N LYS A 602 -2.83 -18.56 21.67
CA LYS A 602 -4.10 -17.82 21.74
C LYS A 602 -3.87 -16.30 21.60
N GLU A 603 -4.96 -15.55 21.58
CA GLU A 603 -4.95 -14.10 21.63
C GLU A 603 -4.09 -13.58 22.79
N MET A 604 -3.40 -12.47 22.55
CA MET A 604 -2.56 -11.83 23.54
C MET A 604 -3.39 -11.32 24.74
N PRO A 605 -2.92 -11.47 26.00
CA PRO A 605 -3.59 -10.89 27.15
C PRO A 605 -3.77 -9.37 26.98
N VAL A 606 -4.92 -8.86 27.40
CA VAL A 606 -5.33 -7.45 27.23
C VAL A 606 -4.23 -6.47 27.63
N ALA A 607 -3.65 -6.61 28.82
CA ALA A 607 -2.60 -5.71 29.33
C ALA A 607 -1.29 -5.72 28.50
N THR A 608 -1.03 -6.79 27.73
CA THR A 608 0.09 -6.81 26.79
C THR A 608 -0.35 -6.25 25.44
N ALA A 609 -1.54 -6.61 24.97
CA ALA A 609 -2.08 -6.11 23.71
C ALA A 609 -2.24 -4.59 23.69
N GLU A 610 -2.61 -3.95 24.80
CA GLU A 610 -2.67 -2.48 24.90
C GLU A 610 -1.32 -1.78 24.62
N LYS A 611 -0.19 -2.48 24.81
CA LYS A 611 1.17 -1.97 24.59
C LYS A 611 1.76 -2.31 23.22
N VAL A 612 1.20 -3.32 22.55
CA VAL A 612 1.66 -3.79 21.23
C VAL A 612 0.43 -4.15 20.37
N PRO A 613 -0.50 -3.21 20.17
CA PRO A 613 -1.86 -3.52 19.74
C PRO A 613 -1.94 -4.16 18.36
N MET A 614 -0.97 -3.92 17.48
CA MET A 614 -0.93 -4.53 16.15
C MET A 614 -0.61 -6.03 16.16
N TYR A 615 -0.14 -6.58 17.30
CA TYR A 615 0.21 -8.00 17.46
C TYR A 615 -0.79 -8.79 18.29
N TYR A 616 -1.93 -8.21 18.69
CA TYR A 616 -2.87 -8.86 19.60
C TYR A 616 -3.36 -10.23 19.10
N ASP A 617 -3.53 -10.35 17.78
CA ASP A 617 -3.99 -11.55 17.09
C ASP A 617 -2.86 -12.25 16.32
N ILE A 618 -1.59 -12.04 16.69
CA ILE A 618 -0.43 -12.66 16.04
C ILE A 618 -0.55 -14.19 15.91
N TRP A 619 -1.28 -14.83 16.82
CA TRP A 619 -1.55 -16.27 16.81
C TRP A 619 -2.33 -16.76 15.57
N LEU A 620 -3.01 -15.86 14.85
CA LEU A 620 -3.72 -16.12 13.57
C LEU A 620 -2.91 -15.72 12.34
N ARG A 621 -1.79 -14.99 12.55
CA ARG A 621 -1.07 -14.36 11.45
C ARG A 621 -0.21 -15.37 10.71
N LYS A 622 -0.04 -15.09 9.43
CA LYS A 622 0.69 -15.92 8.47
C LYS A 622 2.18 -15.61 8.50
N GLY A 623 2.98 -16.57 8.09
CA GLY A 623 4.42 -16.43 8.04
C GLY A 623 5.12 -17.77 7.89
N ALA A 624 6.44 -17.72 7.87
CA ALA A 624 7.28 -18.91 7.82
C ALA A 624 8.58 -18.69 8.57
N VAL A 625 9.27 -19.80 8.85
CA VAL A 625 10.62 -19.74 9.39
C VAL A 625 11.52 -20.60 8.51
N TYR A 626 12.76 -20.14 8.29
CA TYR A 626 13.76 -20.82 7.47
C TYR A 626 14.99 -21.14 8.30
N TRP A 627 15.52 -22.36 8.22
CA TRP A 627 16.70 -22.74 8.98
C TRP A 627 18.01 -22.15 8.43
N TYR A 628 18.96 -21.95 9.34
CA TYR A 628 20.38 -21.78 9.02
C TYR A 628 21.06 -23.10 8.70
N ASP A 629 22.29 -23.03 8.18
CA ASP A 629 23.17 -24.19 8.07
C ASP A 629 23.52 -24.77 9.45
N VAL A 630 23.86 -23.93 10.40
CA VAL A 630 24.20 -24.32 11.78
C VAL A 630 23.73 -23.27 12.78
N MET A 631 23.63 -23.64 14.06
CA MET A 631 23.33 -22.69 15.13
C MET A 631 24.39 -21.59 15.19
N TYR A 632 23.95 -20.35 15.41
CA TYR A 632 24.83 -19.19 15.57
C TYR A 632 24.64 -18.54 16.95
N THR A 633 25.75 -18.19 17.61
CA THR A 633 25.76 -17.57 18.95
C THR A 633 26.89 -16.52 19.06
N PRO A 634 26.63 -15.30 19.57
CA PRO A 634 25.31 -14.75 19.87
C PRO A 634 24.63 -14.26 18.57
N ALA A 635 23.39 -14.71 18.34
CA ALA A 635 22.51 -14.10 17.36
C ALA A 635 21.74 -12.95 17.99
N VAL A 636 21.57 -11.85 17.27
CA VAL A 636 20.95 -10.62 17.76
C VAL A 636 19.62 -10.41 17.05
N ASP A 637 18.54 -10.33 17.82
CA ASP A 637 17.22 -9.96 17.29
C ASP A 637 17.11 -8.44 17.05
N PHE A 638 15.93 -7.99 16.60
CA PHE A 638 15.72 -6.57 16.31
C PHE A 638 15.70 -5.70 17.58
N GLU A 639 15.40 -6.26 18.75
CA GLU A 639 15.39 -5.55 20.03
C GLU A 639 16.79 -5.50 20.67
N GLY A 640 17.80 -6.08 20.01
CA GLY A 640 19.18 -6.12 20.50
C GLY A 640 19.42 -7.25 21.51
N ILE A 641 18.49 -8.20 21.63
CA ILE A 641 18.62 -9.32 22.57
C ILE A 641 19.50 -10.41 21.93
N GLU A 642 20.52 -10.82 22.67
CA GLU A 642 21.44 -11.88 22.28
C GLU A 642 20.92 -13.26 22.71
N SER A 643 20.90 -14.22 21.77
CA SER A 643 20.51 -15.61 22.03
C SER A 643 21.14 -16.59 21.03
N ASN A 644 20.80 -17.88 21.11
CA ASN A 644 21.15 -18.84 20.07
C ASN A 644 20.17 -18.68 18.89
N GLY A 645 20.70 -18.41 17.70
CA GLY A 645 19.94 -18.31 16.46
C GLY A 645 19.98 -19.61 15.66
N TYR A 646 18.83 -20.06 15.20
CA TYR A 646 18.70 -21.30 14.42
C TYR A 646 18.14 -21.09 13.02
N GLY A 647 17.47 -19.96 12.79
CA GLY A 647 16.85 -19.64 11.51
C GLY A 647 16.40 -18.19 11.42
N HIS A 648 15.78 -17.82 10.30
CA HIS A 648 15.13 -16.52 10.11
C HIS A 648 13.60 -16.65 10.09
N ASP A 649 12.95 -15.77 10.82
CA ASP A 649 11.52 -15.60 10.95
C ASP A 649 10.99 -14.59 9.92
N ILE A 650 10.01 -15.00 9.12
CA ILE A 650 9.31 -14.20 8.12
C ILE A 650 7.88 -13.96 8.62
N ASN A 651 7.61 -12.77 9.14
CA ASN A 651 6.26 -12.37 9.55
C ASN A 651 5.54 -11.69 8.39
N PHE A 652 4.51 -12.33 7.84
CA PHE A 652 3.80 -11.77 6.68
C PHE A 652 2.99 -10.52 7.03
N HIS A 653 2.46 -10.45 8.26
CA HIS A 653 1.62 -9.36 8.72
C HIS A 653 2.45 -8.10 9.03
N SER A 654 3.43 -8.22 9.92
CA SER A 654 4.28 -7.09 10.32
C SER A 654 5.40 -6.77 9.34
N MET A 655 5.61 -7.65 8.34
CA MET A 655 6.71 -7.58 7.37
C MET A 655 8.10 -7.60 8.02
N LEU A 656 8.19 -8.12 9.24
CA LEU A 656 9.46 -8.35 9.90
C LEU A 656 10.15 -9.56 9.26
N LEU A 657 11.46 -9.40 9.06
CA LEU A 657 12.40 -10.48 8.80
C LEU A 657 13.46 -10.36 9.89
N GLN A 658 13.55 -11.38 10.76
CA GLN A 658 14.40 -11.32 11.94
C GLN A 658 14.95 -12.68 12.31
N THR A 659 15.92 -12.72 13.21
CA THR A 659 16.44 -14.00 13.70
C THR A 659 15.40 -14.71 14.56
N TYR A 660 15.19 -15.99 14.23
CA TYR A 660 14.47 -16.94 15.05
C TYR A 660 15.42 -17.55 16.10
N GLY A 661 15.19 -17.19 17.36
CA GLY A 661 15.97 -17.64 18.51
C GLY A 661 15.65 -19.07 18.99
N SER A 662 15.94 -19.34 20.26
CA SER A 662 15.78 -20.67 20.89
C SER A 662 14.35 -21.12 21.17
N ASN A 663 13.34 -20.27 20.90
CA ASN A 663 11.93 -20.63 21.07
C ASN A 663 11.60 -21.83 20.17
N GLY A 664 11.00 -22.91 20.66
CA GLY A 664 10.73 -24.10 19.83
C GLY A 664 11.92 -25.05 19.59
N ILE A 665 13.09 -24.74 20.15
CA ILE A 665 14.31 -25.54 19.98
C ILE A 665 14.65 -26.28 21.27
N GLY A 666 14.82 -27.61 21.21
CA GLY A 666 15.10 -28.42 22.39
C GLY A 666 13.95 -28.43 23.40
N GLN A 667 12.72 -28.22 22.92
CA GLN A 667 11.51 -28.32 23.74
C GLN A 667 11.20 -29.76 24.08
N ASN A 668 10.55 -29.97 25.21
CA ASN A 668 10.00 -31.26 25.55
C ASN A 668 8.73 -31.47 24.73
N ASP A 669 8.62 -32.62 24.07
CA ASP A 669 7.38 -33.09 23.49
C ASP A 669 6.39 -33.56 24.57
N ARG A 670 5.30 -34.21 24.15
CA ARG A 670 4.25 -34.66 25.07
C ARG A 670 4.75 -35.66 26.12
N ASP A 671 5.73 -36.48 25.76
CA ASP A 671 6.27 -37.55 26.61
C ASP A 671 7.49 -37.07 27.41
N GLY A 672 7.86 -35.79 27.29
CA GLY A 672 9.00 -35.21 27.99
C GLY A 672 10.32 -35.32 27.23
N ASN A 673 10.33 -35.89 26.02
CA ASN A 673 11.55 -36.06 25.23
C ASN A 673 11.92 -34.77 24.50
N LYS A 674 13.22 -34.55 24.32
CA LYS A 674 13.70 -33.39 23.55
C LYS A 674 13.33 -33.52 22.09
N SER A 675 12.90 -32.42 21.49
CA SER A 675 12.52 -32.32 20.09
C SER A 675 12.77 -30.90 19.54
N THR A 676 12.61 -30.74 18.23
CA THR A 676 12.66 -29.44 17.54
C THR A 676 11.47 -29.31 16.60
N ASP A 677 11.13 -28.07 16.31
CA ASP A 677 10.21 -27.74 15.22
C ASP A 677 10.73 -28.24 13.86
N ALA A 678 9.86 -28.24 12.86
CA ALA A 678 10.21 -28.50 11.46
C ALA A 678 9.86 -27.29 10.58
N LYS A 679 10.80 -26.91 9.72
CA LYS A 679 10.77 -25.63 8.97
C LYS A 679 11.40 -25.77 7.58
N TYR A 680 11.21 -24.76 6.76
CA TYR A 680 11.76 -24.73 5.41
C TYR A 680 13.27 -24.46 5.40
N ILE A 681 13.89 -24.78 4.27
CA ILE A 681 15.31 -24.52 4.01
C ILE A 681 15.43 -23.85 2.65
N ARG A 682 16.15 -22.72 2.62
CA ARG A 682 16.61 -22.08 1.40
C ARG A 682 18.13 -22.13 1.36
N CYS A 683 18.67 -22.54 0.22
CA CYS A 683 20.10 -22.69 0.02
C CYS A 683 20.72 -21.51 -0.73
N VAL A 684 22.02 -21.38 -0.54
CA VAL A 684 22.92 -20.48 -1.26
C VAL A 684 23.96 -21.32 -1.99
N GLU A 685 24.53 -20.77 -3.06
CA GLU A 685 25.68 -21.32 -3.79
C GLU A 685 26.88 -20.38 -3.63
N ASN A 686 27.95 -20.90 -3.03
CA ASN A 686 29.19 -20.17 -2.79
C ASN A 686 30.19 -20.30 -3.94
#